data_AF-A0A4R3ZW85-F1
#
_entry.id   AF-A0A4R3ZW85-F1
#
_cell.length_a   1.000
_cell.length_b   1.000
_cell.length_c   1.000
_cell.angle_alpha   90.00
_cell.angle_beta   90.00
_cell.angle_gamma   90.00
#
_symmetry.space_group_name_H-M   'P 1'
#
loop_
_entity.id
_entity.type
_entity.pdbx_description
1 polymer ?
#
loop_
_entity_poly.entity_id
_entity_poly.type
_entity_poly.pdbx_seq_one_letter_code
_entity_poly.pdbx_strand_id
1 'polypeptide(L)'
;MERVLETLSRWRAEGVPCALARVVATGGSAPLAPGTAMVVAATGAVAGGVSGGCVDGAVFTLCQQVLDDGRPVTTVFGPDGDELLGVGPTCGGNLEVFVELLPPRAGQGSRAAHPVDVLARAVGEGRPAVAATVLDGPRAGEWAVRAPGGDGDRDDDRDDDEVPPWARGPMAAADAGSAEPAVVPAEIAGRASRVFVHPLVAPRLLVFGATAFAEALVPLGAGLGYRVTVCDARPVFAAAGRFPAAEQVVRCWPDEFLRRTPVDATTAICVLTHDPKFDIPLLLAALNTAAGYVGAMGSRRTHAERVARLSELGVSEAELSRLSAPIGLDLGARTAAETALSIAAELVAHRRSGTGARLVEMDTSIHRRAPSSAVPAPDPPSPPSPPSPPAFDRHHRRTSGRKHMTTDQTVPDQTLGRTVPDQTVPDQTAFHVPIVDLTPYVATGSDEGAAEGTADDRTRVAREIDEACSTVGFIQIVGHGIPPEVIDGLAGAIDDFFALPLETKKAYRVAGANRGYSPPKSESLSLSLGVESADRMNDFFEAFNVGVEARSFTGLRLSEDDYGINVWPEVAHFRERVETYFSEASRVARVLTRVFADALGQPPELFDRLTDHSIDVLRMVNYALDEGPVTLDGDLRGMGEHTDFGLVTVLWADRVAGLQVLGPGGVWHDVQPVEGGLLVNLGDLTARLTNDRWMSTLHRVAPPVVDGRIMRRRSAAFFHDGNVDAVVETLPEFAGPGGDAYDPVTVRDHIAAKLAGSRHGKANTAAVREAARVRAAAHPPLSAAPAVHGPSAGR
;
A
#
# COMPACT_ATOMS: atom_id res chain seq x y z
N MET A 1 0.47 -11.79 13.67
CA MET A 1 -0.56 -12.04 14.69
C MET A 1 -1.09 -10.77 15.34
N GLU A 2 -0.25 -9.90 15.93
CA GLU A 2 -0.69 -8.64 16.58
C GLU A 2 -1.65 -7.81 15.73
N ARG A 3 -1.32 -7.63 14.44
CA ARG A 3 -2.12 -6.85 13.48
C ARG A 3 -3.52 -7.42 13.18
N VAL A 4 -3.76 -8.70 13.46
CA VAL A 4 -5.05 -9.36 13.16
C VAL A 4 -5.85 -9.72 14.42
N LEU A 5 -5.23 -9.65 15.61
CA LEU A 5 -5.85 -10.06 16.87
C LEU A 5 -7.11 -9.26 17.21
N GLU A 6 -7.08 -7.94 17.03
CA GLU A 6 -8.24 -7.07 17.29
C GLU A 6 -9.40 -7.40 16.35
N THR A 7 -9.12 -7.52 15.05
CA THR A 7 -10.13 -7.88 14.04
C THR A 7 -10.71 -9.26 14.29
N LEU A 8 -9.85 -10.24 14.61
CA LEU A 8 -10.24 -11.60 14.94
C LEU A 8 -11.13 -11.66 16.18
N SER A 9 -10.78 -10.94 17.25
CA SER A 9 -11.59 -10.89 18.46
C SER A 9 -12.95 -10.23 18.21
N ARG A 10 -12.97 -9.15 17.42
CA ARG A 10 -14.21 -8.47 17.00
C ARG A 10 -15.13 -9.40 16.21
N TRP A 11 -14.65 -10.02 15.14
CA TRP A 11 -15.48 -10.91 14.31
C TRP A 11 -16.01 -12.10 15.10
N ARG A 12 -15.20 -12.68 15.99
CA ARG A 12 -15.66 -13.75 16.88
C ARG A 12 -16.73 -13.25 17.87
N ALA A 13 -16.62 -12.03 18.37
CA ALA A 13 -17.62 -11.42 19.25
C ALA A 13 -18.95 -11.10 18.52
N GLU A 14 -18.88 -10.77 17.23
CA GLU A 14 -20.02 -10.58 16.33
C GLU A 14 -20.69 -11.90 15.90
N GLY A 15 -20.16 -13.04 16.33
CA GLY A 15 -20.71 -14.35 16.00
C GLY A 15 -20.28 -14.89 14.63
N VAL A 16 -19.24 -14.30 14.02
CA VAL A 16 -18.73 -14.70 12.70
C VAL A 16 -17.62 -15.75 12.86
N PRO A 17 -17.78 -16.99 12.32
CA PRO A 17 -16.69 -17.97 12.26
C PRO A 17 -15.52 -17.45 11.43
N CYS A 18 -14.29 -17.74 11.87
CA CYS A 18 -13.08 -17.27 11.21
C CYS A 18 -12.08 -18.42 11.05
N ALA A 19 -11.38 -18.51 9.93
CA ALA A 19 -10.16 -19.29 9.82
C ALA A 19 -8.94 -18.41 10.10
N LEU A 20 -8.00 -18.92 10.89
CA LEU A 20 -6.73 -18.26 11.21
C LEU A 20 -5.59 -19.04 10.57
N ALA A 21 -4.90 -18.42 9.62
CA ALA A 21 -3.66 -18.90 9.03
C ALA A 21 -2.45 -18.24 9.71
N ARG A 22 -1.45 -19.03 10.09
CA ARG A 22 -0.20 -18.56 10.72
C ARG A 22 1.00 -19.21 10.06
N VAL A 23 2.01 -18.41 9.73
CA VAL A 23 3.34 -18.92 9.39
C VAL A 23 3.95 -19.52 10.66
N VAL A 24 4.18 -20.82 10.68
CA VAL A 24 4.72 -21.54 11.85
C VAL A 24 6.20 -21.84 11.70
N ALA A 25 6.69 -21.98 10.47
CA ALA A 25 8.10 -22.12 10.17
C ALA A 25 8.42 -21.54 8.80
N THR A 26 9.70 -21.20 8.60
CA THR A 26 10.22 -20.69 7.33
C THR A 26 11.55 -21.35 7.00
N GLY A 27 11.82 -21.53 5.71
CA GLY A 27 13.10 -21.99 5.18
C GLY A 27 13.60 -21.06 4.06
N GLY A 28 14.91 -20.92 3.92
CA GLY A 28 15.50 -20.05 2.88
C GLY A 28 15.08 -18.57 3.00
N SER A 29 15.00 -17.89 1.86
CA SER A 29 14.65 -16.46 1.76
C SER A 29 13.13 -16.23 1.77
N ALA A 30 12.46 -16.72 2.81
CA ALA A 30 11.02 -16.50 2.99
C ALA A 30 10.72 -15.02 3.29
N PRO A 31 9.60 -14.46 2.78
CA PRO A 31 9.36 -13.01 2.81
C PRO A 31 8.89 -12.50 4.17
N LEU A 32 8.20 -13.34 4.97
CA LEU A 32 7.65 -12.98 6.27
C LEU A 32 8.02 -14.04 7.32
N ALA A 33 8.20 -13.60 8.57
CA ALA A 33 8.69 -14.43 9.67
C ALA A 33 7.59 -15.33 10.28
N PRO A 34 7.97 -16.39 11.02
CA PRO A 34 7.03 -17.11 11.89
C PRO A 34 6.22 -16.17 12.78
N GLY A 35 4.93 -16.48 12.96
CA GLY A 35 3.95 -15.65 13.67
C GLY A 35 3.20 -14.64 12.80
N THR A 36 3.63 -14.44 11.56
CA THR A 36 2.84 -13.68 10.58
C THR A 36 1.52 -14.42 10.31
N ALA A 37 0.41 -13.66 10.19
CA ALA A 37 -0.93 -14.26 10.24
C ALA A 37 -1.90 -13.57 9.28
N MET A 38 -2.83 -14.38 8.75
CA MET A 38 -3.99 -13.99 7.98
C MET A 38 -5.24 -14.55 8.67
N VAL A 39 -6.32 -13.79 8.69
CA VAL A 39 -7.64 -14.23 9.16
C VAL A 39 -8.64 -14.05 8.03
N VAL A 40 -9.46 -15.08 7.81
CA VAL A 40 -10.53 -15.08 6.83
C VAL A 40 -11.85 -15.35 7.55
N ALA A 41 -12.79 -14.41 7.48
CA ALA A 41 -14.13 -14.57 8.01
C ALA A 41 -14.99 -15.42 7.06
N ALA A 42 -16.02 -16.09 7.59
CA ALA A 42 -17.02 -16.79 6.78
C ALA A 42 -17.75 -15.89 5.77
N THR A 43 -17.73 -14.57 5.96
CA THR A 43 -18.26 -13.57 5.02
C THR A 43 -17.35 -13.32 3.82
N GLY A 44 -16.15 -13.91 3.79
CA GLY A 44 -15.11 -13.64 2.79
C GLY A 44 -14.22 -12.44 3.12
N ALA A 45 -14.47 -11.71 4.22
CA ALA A 45 -13.59 -10.63 4.66
C ALA A 45 -12.21 -11.17 5.10
N VAL A 46 -11.15 -10.44 4.76
CA VAL A 46 -9.75 -10.85 5.03
C VAL A 46 -9.04 -9.76 5.84
N ALA A 47 -8.25 -10.18 6.83
CA ALA A 47 -7.34 -9.32 7.57
C ALA A 47 -5.94 -9.95 7.65
N GLY A 48 -4.90 -9.16 7.40
CA GLY A 48 -3.51 -9.63 7.41
C GLY A 48 -3.09 -10.36 6.13
N GLY A 49 -1.96 -11.08 6.21
CA GLY A 49 -1.31 -11.77 5.09
C GLY A 49 -0.16 -12.64 5.60
N VAL A 50 0.29 -13.62 4.81
CA VAL A 50 1.35 -14.56 5.22
C VAL A 50 2.60 -14.51 4.35
N SER A 51 2.53 -13.86 3.18
CA SER A 51 3.66 -13.77 2.25
C SER A 51 3.87 -12.42 1.57
N GLY A 52 2.91 -11.49 1.66
CA GLY A 52 2.97 -10.22 0.95
C GLY A 52 2.55 -10.32 -0.51
N GLY A 53 1.64 -11.26 -0.83
CA GLY A 53 0.98 -11.38 -2.13
C GLY A 53 1.23 -12.68 -2.90
N CYS A 54 2.36 -13.36 -2.73
CA CYS A 54 2.73 -14.49 -3.60
C CYS A 54 1.92 -15.77 -3.34
N VAL A 55 1.73 -16.16 -2.07
CA VAL A 55 0.96 -17.37 -1.69
C VAL A 55 -0.32 -17.04 -0.93
N ASP A 56 -0.62 -15.75 -0.73
CA ASP A 56 -1.75 -15.28 0.06
C ASP A 56 -3.10 -15.73 -0.54
N GLY A 57 -3.22 -15.81 -1.86
CA GLY A 57 -4.41 -16.35 -2.54
C GLY A 57 -4.60 -17.86 -2.30
N ALA A 58 -3.52 -18.64 -2.32
CA ALA A 58 -3.56 -20.07 -2.03
C ALA A 58 -3.93 -20.34 -0.56
N VAL A 59 -3.38 -19.55 0.36
CA VAL A 59 -3.69 -19.61 1.79
C VAL A 59 -5.12 -19.16 2.07
N PHE A 60 -5.66 -18.20 1.33
CA PHE A 60 -7.07 -17.83 1.40
C PHE A 60 -7.98 -19.00 1.01
N THR A 61 -7.69 -19.71 -0.09
CA THR A 61 -8.43 -20.92 -0.48
C THR A 61 -8.36 -21.99 0.61
N LEU A 62 -7.18 -22.18 1.22
CA LEU A 62 -7.01 -23.11 2.34
C LEU A 62 -7.86 -22.70 3.56
N CYS A 63 -7.95 -21.40 3.86
CA CYS A 63 -8.82 -20.89 4.91
C CYS A 63 -10.30 -21.15 4.62
N GLN A 64 -10.76 -21.01 3.37
CA GLN A 64 -12.13 -21.36 2.98
C GLN A 64 -12.40 -22.85 3.19
N GLN A 65 -11.48 -23.72 2.80
CA GLN A 65 -11.61 -25.15 3.03
C GLN A 65 -11.76 -25.48 4.53
N VAL A 66 -10.93 -24.88 5.39
CA VAL A 66 -10.99 -25.09 6.84
C VAL A 66 -12.28 -24.51 7.45
N LEU A 67 -12.83 -23.42 6.90
CA LEU A 67 -14.14 -22.90 7.28
C LEU A 67 -15.27 -23.90 6.95
N ASP A 68 -15.14 -24.63 5.83
CA ASP A 68 -16.15 -25.58 5.36
C ASP A 68 -16.09 -26.93 6.09
N ASP A 69 -14.90 -27.52 6.25
CA ASP A 69 -14.75 -28.87 6.82
C ASP A 69 -14.37 -28.89 8.31
N GLY A 70 -13.97 -27.74 8.86
CA GLY A 70 -13.57 -27.55 10.26
C GLY A 70 -12.26 -28.24 10.65
N ARG A 71 -11.48 -28.74 9.69
CA ARG A 71 -10.27 -29.53 9.95
C ARG A 71 -9.03 -28.64 9.87
N PRO A 72 -8.22 -28.52 10.94
CA PRO A 72 -6.97 -27.78 10.84
C PRO A 72 -5.99 -28.47 9.89
N VAL A 73 -5.20 -27.68 9.18
CA VAL A 73 -4.27 -28.16 8.15
C VAL A 73 -2.96 -27.40 8.23
N THR A 74 -1.86 -28.13 8.02
CA THR A 74 -0.53 -27.55 7.84
C THR A 74 -0.09 -27.77 6.40
N THR A 75 0.33 -26.71 5.72
CA THR A 75 0.80 -26.77 4.33
C THR A 75 2.14 -26.06 4.18
N VAL A 76 3.04 -26.64 3.40
CA VAL A 76 4.34 -26.04 3.06
C VAL A 76 4.27 -25.49 1.64
N PHE A 77 4.48 -24.19 1.51
CA PHE A 77 4.60 -23.48 0.25
C PHE A 77 6.09 -23.24 -0.06
N GLY A 78 6.59 -23.69 -1.21
CA GLY A 78 8.00 -23.57 -1.57
C GLY A 78 8.26 -24.08 -3.00
N PRO A 79 9.49 -23.94 -3.53
CA PRO A 79 9.86 -24.48 -4.84
C PRO A 79 9.70 -26.00 -4.92
N ASP A 80 9.94 -26.69 -3.81
CA ASP A 80 9.79 -28.14 -3.65
C ASP A 80 8.56 -28.51 -2.78
N GLY A 81 7.62 -27.58 -2.59
CA GLY A 81 6.42 -27.74 -1.76
C GLY A 81 5.34 -28.60 -2.42
N ASP A 82 4.34 -28.99 -1.63
CA ASP A 82 3.27 -29.92 -2.04
C ASP A 82 2.54 -29.42 -3.30
N GLU A 83 2.49 -30.25 -4.35
CA GLU A 83 2.07 -29.92 -5.72
C GLU A 83 0.57 -29.56 -5.84
N LEU A 84 -0.20 -29.63 -4.75
CA LEU A 84 -1.66 -29.48 -4.78
C LEU A 84 -2.17 -28.09 -5.22
N LEU A 85 -1.35 -27.04 -5.11
CA LEU A 85 -1.75 -25.67 -5.45
C LEU A 85 -0.84 -24.98 -6.47
N GLY A 86 0.33 -25.53 -6.80
CA GLY A 86 1.22 -25.01 -7.86
C GLY A 86 1.75 -23.58 -7.67
N VAL A 87 1.55 -22.95 -6.50
CA VAL A 87 1.99 -21.58 -6.21
C VAL A 87 3.14 -21.61 -5.20
N GLY A 88 4.36 -21.41 -5.69
CA GLY A 88 5.56 -21.24 -4.86
C GLY A 88 5.89 -19.76 -4.62
N PRO A 89 6.52 -19.38 -3.49
CA PRO A 89 7.02 -18.03 -3.28
C PRO A 89 8.07 -17.67 -4.33
N THR A 90 7.93 -16.51 -5.00
CA THR A 90 8.90 -16.02 -6.00
C THR A 90 10.27 -15.71 -5.41
N CYS A 91 10.35 -15.52 -4.09
CA CYS A 91 11.57 -15.25 -3.35
C CYS A 91 12.44 -16.49 -3.06
N GLY A 92 12.01 -17.69 -3.49
CA GLY A 92 12.80 -18.93 -3.38
C GLY A 92 12.93 -19.51 -1.96
N GLY A 93 12.13 -19.03 -1.01
CA GLY A 93 12.02 -19.60 0.34
C GLY A 93 10.82 -20.53 0.51
N ASN A 94 10.78 -21.27 1.63
CA ASN A 94 9.68 -22.13 2.03
C ASN A 94 8.92 -21.50 3.21
N LEU A 95 7.60 -21.58 3.18
CA LEU A 95 6.69 -21.13 4.23
C LEU A 95 5.84 -22.32 4.67
N GLU A 96 5.94 -22.69 5.94
CA GLU A 96 5.00 -23.61 6.56
C GLU A 96 3.88 -22.82 7.22
N VAL A 97 2.65 -23.01 6.76
CA VAL A 97 1.45 -22.30 7.22
C VAL A 97 0.50 -23.29 7.88
N PHE A 98 0.12 -23.00 9.11
CA PHE A 98 -0.94 -23.70 9.84
C PHE A 98 -2.24 -22.91 9.76
N VAL A 99 -3.32 -23.55 9.33
CA VAL A 99 -4.65 -22.98 9.21
C VAL A 99 -5.60 -23.74 10.12
N GLU A 100 -6.37 -23.01 10.93
CA GLU A 100 -7.33 -23.58 11.87
C GLU A 100 -8.64 -22.80 11.89
N LEU A 101 -9.73 -23.50 12.23
CA LEU A 101 -11.03 -22.89 12.45
C LEU A 101 -11.08 -22.31 13.88
N LEU A 102 -11.44 -21.04 13.98
CA LEU A 102 -11.79 -20.37 15.22
C LEU A 102 -13.31 -20.17 15.28
N PRO A 103 -14.02 -20.87 16.18
CA PRO A 103 -15.45 -20.76 16.28
C PRO A 103 -15.87 -19.38 16.82
N PRO A 104 -17.12 -18.95 16.53
CA PRO A 104 -17.68 -17.74 17.12
C PRO A 104 -17.68 -17.83 18.64
N ARG A 105 -17.69 -16.68 19.31
CA ARG A 105 -17.75 -16.64 20.77
C ARG A 105 -19.08 -17.27 21.21
N ALA A 106 -19.00 -18.35 22.00
CA ALA A 106 -20.19 -18.97 22.55
C ALA A 106 -21.01 -17.91 23.32
N GLY A 107 -22.34 -17.93 23.14
CA GLY A 107 -23.25 -17.04 23.86
C GLY A 107 -23.06 -17.11 25.38
N GLN A 108 -23.65 -16.16 26.10
CA GLN A 108 -23.47 -15.82 27.53
C GLN A 108 -23.50 -16.97 28.58
N GLY A 109 -23.62 -18.24 28.18
CA GLY A 109 -23.62 -19.44 29.04
C GLY A 109 -22.30 -20.22 29.13
N SER A 110 -21.29 -20.00 28.28
CA SER A 110 -19.97 -20.64 28.45
C SER A 110 -19.08 -19.79 29.36
N ARG A 111 -18.64 -20.36 30.50
CA ARG A 111 -17.84 -19.65 31.52
C ARG A 111 -16.39 -19.40 31.12
N ALA A 112 -15.83 -20.11 30.14
CA ALA A 112 -14.43 -19.97 29.73
C ALA A 112 -14.31 -19.13 28.45
N ALA A 113 -13.57 -18.02 28.53
CA ALA A 113 -13.17 -17.25 27.35
C ALA A 113 -12.24 -18.09 26.47
N HIS A 114 -12.37 -18.00 25.14
CA HIS A 114 -11.45 -18.70 24.25
C HIS A 114 -10.04 -18.08 24.40
N PRO A 115 -8.95 -18.87 24.36
CA PRO A 115 -7.59 -18.35 24.58
C PRO A 115 -7.20 -17.17 23.68
N VAL A 116 -7.68 -17.14 22.43
CA VAL A 116 -7.51 -16.00 21.51
C VAL A 116 -8.10 -14.69 22.05
N ASP A 117 -9.22 -14.73 22.77
CA ASP A 117 -9.83 -13.53 23.37
C ASP A 117 -9.01 -13.03 24.56
N VAL A 118 -8.48 -13.96 25.37
CA VAL A 118 -7.55 -13.65 26.46
C VAL A 118 -6.29 -12.99 25.90
N LEU A 119 -5.77 -13.53 24.80
CA LEU A 119 -4.61 -13.02 24.09
C LEU A 119 -4.85 -11.63 23.51
N ALA A 120 -5.97 -11.42 22.82
CA ALA A 120 -6.35 -10.13 22.26
C ALA A 120 -6.51 -9.06 23.35
N ARG A 121 -7.11 -9.42 24.50
CA ARG A 121 -7.22 -8.54 25.65
C ARG A 121 -5.86 -8.17 26.24
N ALA A 122 -5.00 -9.16 26.47
CA ALA A 122 -3.66 -8.92 27.02
C ALA A 122 -2.84 -8.00 26.12
N VAL A 123 -2.79 -8.30 24.82
CA VAL A 123 -2.07 -7.47 23.84
C VAL A 123 -2.68 -6.07 23.73
N GLY A 124 -4.01 -5.95 23.72
CA GLY A 124 -4.71 -4.66 23.68
C GLY A 124 -4.48 -3.80 24.94
N GLU A 125 -4.27 -4.42 26.09
CA GLU A 125 -3.88 -3.75 27.35
C GLU A 125 -2.35 -3.53 27.44
N GLY A 126 -1.59 -3.90 26.41
CA GLY A 126 -0.12 -3.79 26.41
C GLY A 126 0.56 -4.74 27.39
N ARG A 127 -0.10 -5.83 27.80
CA ARG A 127 0.46 -6.86 28.67
C ARG A 127 1.17 -7.94 27.86
N PRO A 128 2.36 -8.41 28.29
CA PRO A 128 3.01 -9.57 27.71
C PRO A 128 2.08 -10.78 27.71
N ALA A 129 2.04 -11.53 26.61
CA ALA A 129 1.33 -12.79 26.55
C ALA A 129 2.09 -13.81 25.71
N VAL A 130 1.97 -15.08 26.05
CA VAL A 130 2.52 -16.19 25.28
C VAL A 130 1.37 -17.12 24.91
N ALA A 131 1.28 -17.47 23.63
CA ALA A 131 0.34 -18.46 23.13
C ALA A 131 1.08 -19.72 22.68
N ALA A 132 0.51 -20.89 22.96
CA ALA A 132 0.96 -22.17 22.43
C ALA A 132 -0.19 -22.82 21.66
N THR A 133 0.10 -23.38 20.48
CA THR A 133 -0.86 -24.15 19.68
C THR A 133 -0.27 -25.46 19.23
N VAL A 134 -1.02 -26.55 19.39
CA VAL A 134 -0.65 -27.87 18.83
C VAL A 134 -0.89 -27.87 17.33
N LEU A 135 0.13 -28.24 16.54
CA LEU A 135 0.08 -28.18 15.07
C LEU A 135 -0.35 -29.50 14.41
N ASP A 136 -0.24 -30.62 15.12
CA ASP A 136 -0.42 -31.94 14.54
C ASP A 136 -1.15 -32.93 15.45
N GLY A 137 -1.60 -34.03 14.83
CA GLY A 137 -2.30 -35.11 15.50
C GLY A 137 -3.74 -34.77 15.91
N PRO A 138 -4.38 -35.61 16.74
CA PRO A 138 -5.79 -35.48 17.11
C PRO A 138 -6.14 -34.21 17.89
N ARG A 139 -5.13 -33.51 18.42
CA ARG A 139 -5.27 -32.30 19.23
C ARG A 139 -4.84 -31.04 18.47
N ALA A 140 -4.61 -31.14 17.15
CA ALA A 140 -4.26 -30.00 16.32
C ALA A 140 -5.31 -28.88 16.47
N GLY A 141 -4.83 -27.65 16.65
CA GLY A 141 -5.69 -26.48 16.91
C GLY A 141 -6.05 -26.28 18.39
N GLU A 142 -5.53 -27.08 19.32
CA GLU A 142 -5.67 -26.79 20.75
C GLU A 142 -4.74 -25.66 21.21
N TRP A 143 -5.29 -24.73 21.99
CA TRP A 143 -4.59 -23.53 22.48
C TRP A 143 -4.29 -23.58 23.98
N ALA A 144 -3.17 -22.98 24.36
CA ALA A 144 -2.90 -22.51 25.71
C ALA A 144 -2.39 -21.06 25.63
N VAL A 145 -2.77 -20.24 26.62
CA VAL A 145 -2.30 -18.85 26.73
C VAL A 145 -1.89 -18.60 28.16
N ARG A 146 -0.77 -17.90 28.34
CA ARG A 146 -0.31 -17.37 29.63
C ARG A 146 -0.12 -15.87 29.46
N ALA A 147 -0.82 -15.10 30.29
CA ALA A 147 -0.76 -13.65 30.30
C ALA A 147 -0.87 -13.20 31.76
N PRO A 148 0.13 -12.48 32.32
CA PRO A 148 0.11 -12.10 33.73
C PRO A 148 -1.15 -11.30 34.08
N GLY A 149 -1.75 -11.60 35.22
CA GLY A 149 -2.85 -10.81 35.79
C GLY A 149 -2.46 -9.34 35.95
N GLY A 150 -3.36 -8.41 35.59
CA GLY A 150 -3.13 -6.98 35.78
C GLY A 150 -3.05 -6.61 37.27
N ASP A 151 -2.38 -5.49 37.59
CA ASP A 151 -2.21 -4.96 38.95
C ASP A 151 -3.53 -4.96 39.74
N GLY A 152 -3.76 -6.01 40.52
CA GLY A 152 -5.03 -6.27 41.20
C GLY A 152 -5.10 -7.64 41.87
N ASP A 153 -4.52 -8.69 41.27
CA ASP A 153 -4.44 -10.01 41.88
C ASP A 153 -3.02 -10.29 42.40
N ARG A 154 -2.80 -9.93 43.67
CA ARG A 154 -1.70 -10.51 44.46
C ARG A 154 -2.05 -11.96 44.77
N ASP A 155 -1.74 -12.87 43.85
CA ASP A 155 -1.53 -14.29 44.15
C ASP A 155 -0.61 -14.86 43.06
N ASP A 156 0.70 -14.76 43.34
CA ASP A 156 1.85 -15.07 42.48
C ASP A 156 2.02 -16.58 42.16
N ASP A 157 0.98 -17.39 42.38
CA ASP A 157 1.01 -18.85 42.23
C ASP A 157 -0.14 -19.40 41.34
N ARG A 158 -1.07 -18.55 40.84
CA ARG A 158 -2.25 -19.04 40.10
C ARG A 158 -2.11 -19.10 38.56
N ASP A 159 -1.10 -18.47 37.97
CA ASP A 159 -1.02 -18.35 36.50
C ASP A 159 -0.57 -19.66 35.79
N ASP A 160 0.14 -20.56 36.47
CA ASP A 160 0.58 -21.85 35.89
C ASP A 160 -0.46 -22.97 36.00
N ASP A 161 -1.43 -22.85 36.92
CA ASP A 161 -2.49 -23.85 37.12
C ASP A 161 -3.57 -23.81 36.02
N GLU A 162 -3.70 -22.70 35.30
CA GLU A 162 -4.57 -22.59 34.11
C GLU A 162 -3.89 -23.06 32.81
N VAL A 163 -2.55 -23.18 32.78
CA VAL A 163 -1.81 -23.66 31.61
C VAL A 163 -1.80 -25.20 31.57
N PRO A 164 -2.33 -25.83 30.50
CA PRO A 164 -2.32 -27.28 30.37
C PRO A 164 -0.91 -27.87 30.48
N PRO A 165 -0.73 -29.05 31.10
CA PRO A 165 0.60 -29.66 31.29
C PRO A 165 1.42 -29.80 29.99
N TRP A 166 0.75 -30.01 28.85
CA TRP A 166 1.39 -30.14 27.55
C TRP A 166 2.05 -28.85 27.06
N ALA A 167 1.58 -27.68 27.54
CA ALA A 167 2.05 -26.37 27.10
C ALA A 167 3.13 -25.78 28.02
N ARG A 168 3.23 -26.22 29.28
CA ARG A 168 4.17 -25.67 30.29
C ARG A 168 5.63 -25.73 29.81
N GLY A 169 6.08 -26.89 29.35
CA GLY A 169 7.45 -27.08 28.84
C GLY A 169 7.76 -26.21 27.61
N PRO A 170 6.95 -26.28 26.54
CA PRO A 170 7.11 -25.42 25.37
C PRO A 170 7.11 -23.91 25.69
N MET A 171 6.21 -23.46 26.56
CA MET A 171 6.09 -22.04 26.92
C MET A 171 7.28 -21.56 27.78
N ALA A 172 7.77 -22.38 28.72
CA ALA A 172 8.96 -22.05 29.51
C ALA A 172 10.23 -21.93 28.65
N ALA A 173 10.33 -22.73 27.59
CA ALA A 173 11.45 -22.64 26.64
C ALA A 173 11.48 -21.29 25.89
N ALA A 174 10.33 -20.66 25.66
CA ALA A 174 10.24 -19.34 25.02
C ALA A 174 10.69 -18.20 25.95
N ASP A 175 10.37 -18.30 27.26
CA ASP A 175 10.81 -17.31 28.27
C ASP A 175 12.33 -17.30 28.44
N ALA A 176 12.98 -18.44 28.25
CA ALA A 176 14.40 -18.64 28.53
C ALA A 176 15.36 -18.08 27.46
N GLY A 177 14.87 -17.48 26.36
CA GLY A 177 15.82 -16.93 25.38
C GLY A 177 15.32 -16.48 24.00
N SER A 178 14.02 -16.45 23.69
CA SER A 178 13.58 -15.90 22.41
C SER A 178 12.21 -15.23 22.48
N ALA A 179 12.18 -13.91 22.24
CA ALA A 179 10.96 -13.16 21.95
C ALA A 179 10.39 -13.48 20.54
N GLU A 180 10.90 -14.52 19.87
CA GLU A 180 10.50 -14.88 18.52
C GLU A 180 9.60 -16.12 18.53
N PRO A 181 8.62 -16.21 17.61
CA PRO A 181 7.78 -17.39 17.50
C PRO A 181 8.57 -18.60 17.01
N ALA A 182 8.33 -19.76 17.60
CA ALA A 182 9.07 -20.98 17.30
C ALA A 182 8.21 -22.23 17.44
N VAL A 183 8.58 -23.29 16.70
CA VAL A 183 8.01 -24.62 16.89
C VAL A 183 8.92 -25.42 17.83
N VAL A 184 8.34 -25.91 18.92
CA VAL A 184 9.01 -26.69 19.96
C VAL A 184 8.42 -28.11 19.97
N PRO A 185 9.24 -29.17 20.04
CA PRO A 185 8.74 -30.52 20.22
C PRO A 185 8.14 -30.70 21.62
N ALA A 186 7.02 -31.41 21.70
CA ALA A 186 6.37 -31.76 22.97
C ALA A 186 5.86 -33.20 22.93
N GLU A 187 5.70 -33.82 24.10
CA GLU A 187 5.01 -35.10 24.23
C GLU A 187 3.59 -34.87 24.74
N ILE A 188 2.60 -35.20 23.92
CA ILE A 188 1.18 -34.99 24.23
C ILE A 188 0.47 -36.34 24.20
N ALA A 189 -0.01 -36.78 25.37
CA ALA A 189 -0.67 -38.08 25.54
C ALA A 189 0.16 -39.27 25.02
N GLY A 190 1.48 -39.28 25.27
CA GLY A 190 2.38 -40.36 24.87
C GLY A 190 2.76 -40.36 23.39
N ARG A 191 2.53 -39.25 22.67
CA ARG A 191 2.90 -39.07 21.27
C ARG A 191 3.77 -37.83 21.12
N ALA A 192 4.78 -37.92 20.25
CA ALA A 192 5.53 -36.75 19.83
C ALA A 192 4.62 -35.84 18.98
N SER A 193 4.56 -34.56 19.34
CA SER A 193 3.77 -33.52 18.68
C SER A 193 4.59 -32.24 18.51
N ARG A 194 4.18 -31.42 17.55
CA ARG A 194 4.76 -30.09 17.31
C ARG A 194 3.88 -29.02 17.93
N VAL A 195 4.48 -28.15 18.75
CA VAL A 195 3.80 -27.03 19.39
C VAL A 195 4.38 -25.73 18.89
N PHE A 196 3.56 -24.87 18.30
CA PHE A 196 3.94 -23.51 17.93
C PHE A 196 3.75 -22.60 19.13
N VAL A 197 4.84 -22.00 19.60
CA VAL A 197 4.86 -21.04 20.70
C VAL A 197 5.08 -19.65 20.12
N HIS A 198 4.22 -18.71 20.48
CA HIS A 198 4.19 -17.35 19.96
C HIS A 198 4.19 -16.35 21.12
N PRO A 199 5.37 -15.81 21.47
CA PRO A 199 5.49 -14.69 22.40
C PRO A 199 4.97 -13.40 21.74
N LEU A 200 4.03 -12.73 22.38
CA LEU A 200 3.45 -11.47 21.96
C LEU A 200 3.79 -10.42 23.03
N VAL A 201 5.04 -9.95 22.94
CA VAL A 201 5.61 -8.98 23.86
C VAL A 201 6.23 -7.87 23.03
N ALA A 202 5.61 -6.69 23.05
CA ALA A 202 6.18 -5.52 22.39
C ALA A 202 7.48 -5.12 23.12
N PRO A 203 8.64 -5.11 22.43
CA PRO A 203 9.91 -4.74 23.06
C PRO A 203 9.88 -3.28 23.51
N ARG A 204 10.67 -2.92 24.52
CA ARG A 204 10.68 -1.57 25.08
C ARG A 204 11.86 -0.77 24.55
N LEU A 205 11.63 0.49 24.19
CA LEU A 205 12.67 1.45 23.84
C LEU A 205 12.67 2.60 24.84
N LEU A 206 13.66 2.62 25.72
CA LEU A 206 13.85 3.69 26.71
C LEU A 206 14.81 4.73 26.14
N VAL A 207 14.29 5.92 25.83
CA VAL A 207 15.05 7.04 25.26
C VAL A 207 15.30 8.09 26.34
N PHE A 208 16.57 8.24 26.73
CA PHE A 208 16.99 9.19 27.76
C PHE A 208 17.60 10.45 27.13
N GLY A 209 16.95 11.59 27.32
CA GLY A 209 17.31 12.88 26.74
C GLY A 209 16.34 13.31 25.64
N ALA A 210 15.47 14.27 25.95
CA ALA A 210 14.42 14.81 25.06
C ALA A 210 14.97 15.84 24.05
N THR A 211 15.92 15.38 23.23
CA THR A 211 16.62 16.17 22.19
C THR A 211 15.94 16.08 20.82
N ALA A 212 16.38 16.86 19.83
CA ALA A 212 15.92 16.72 18.44
C ALA A 212 16.20 15.34 17.84
N PHE A 213 17.24 14.64 18.30
CA PHE A 213 17.52 13.25 17.91
C PHE A 213 16.48 12.28 18.49
N ALA A 214 16.00 12.54 19.70
CA ALA A 214 14.90 11.77 20.28
C ALA A 214 13.59 11.99 19.50
N GLU A 215 13.29 13.23 19.08
CA GLU A 215 12.11 13.52 18.26
C GLU A 215 12.11 12.74 16.94
N ALA A 216 13.30 12.53 16.34
CA ALA A 216 13.46 11.73 15.14
C ALA A 216 13.44 10.20 15.40
N LEU A 217 14.02 9.74 16.51
CA LEU A 217 14.11 8.31 16.84
C LEU A 217 12.78 7.72 17.33
N VAL A 218 12.01 8.47 18.11
CA VAL A 218 10.74 8.01 18.70
C VAL A 218 9.75 7.46 17.65
N PRO A 219 9.44 8.16 16.53
CA PRO A 219 8.52 7.63 15.53
C PRO A 219 9.10 6.41 14.80
N LEU A 220 10.42 6.32 14.59
CA LEU A 220 11.05 5.13 14.02
C LEU A 220 10.96 3.93 14.98
N GLY A 221 11.24 4.14 16.26
CA GLY A 221 11.11 3.12 17.30
C GLY A 221 9.69 2.58 17.39
N ALA A 222 8.69 3.47 17.46
CA ALA A 222 7.28 3.09 17.47
C ALA A 222 6.89 2.32 16.19
N GLY A 223 7.33 2.79 15.01
CA GLY A 223 7.10 2.10 13.74
C GLY A 223 7.75 0.71 13.65
N LEU A 224 8.84 0.48 14.38
CA LEU A 224 9.51 -0.82 14.50
C LEU A 224 8.88 -1.76 15.54
N GLY A 225 7.77 -1.35 16.15
CA GLY A 225 7.01 -2.11 17.14
C GLY A 225 7.51 -1.95 18.59
N TYR A 226 8.36 -0.95 18.88
CA TYR A 226 8.77 -0.70 20.25
C TYR A 226 7.73 0.11 21.01
N ARG A 227 7.55 -0.23 22.29
CA ARG A 227 6.92 0.61 23.30
C ARG A 227 7.92 1.67 23.76
N VAL A 228 7.77 2.89 23.25
CA VAL A 228 8.76 3.96 23.44
C VAL A 228 8.45 4.81 24.67
N THR A 229 9.40 4.88 25.60
CA THR A 229 9.35 5.82 26.73
C THR A 229 10.46 6.86 26.60
N VAL A 230 10.09 8.14 26.63
CA VAL A 230 11.06 9.26 26.65
C VAL A 230 11.21 9.75 28.08
N CYS A 231 12.44 9.86 28.58
CA CYS A 231 12.73 10.39 29.90
C CYS A 231 13.74 11.55 29.83
N ASP A 232 13.40 12.68 30.45
CA ASP A 232 14.32 13.81 30.64
C ASP A 232 14.02 14.51 31.98
N ALA A 233 15.07 14.92 32.70
CA ALA A 233 14.93 15.61 33.98
C ALA A 233 14.36 17.03 33.82
N ARG A 234 14.41 17.61 32.62
CA ARG A 234 14.04 19.00 32.35
C ARG A 234 12.59 19.07 31.86
N PRO A 235 11.65 19.65 32.64
CA PRO A 235 10.22 19.65 32.29
C PRO A 235 9.87 20.32 30.96
N VAL A 236 10.64 21.34 30.56
CA VAL A 236 10.45 22.08 29.30
C VAL A 236 10.68 21.17 28.09
N PHE A 237 11.62 20.23 28.19
CA PHE A 237 11.97 19.35 27.08
C PHE A 237 11.10 18.08 27.06
N ALA A 238 10.76 17.51 28.22
CA ALA A 238 9.88 16.35 28.36
C ALA A 238 8.38 16.75 28.38
N ALA A 239 7.91 17.34 27.27
CA ALA A 239 6.51 17.66 27.05
C ALA A 239 5.87 16.61 26.12
N ALA A 240 4.73 16.04 26.52
CA ALA A 240 4.05 14.98 25.77
C ALA A 240 3.75 15.38 24.30
N GLY A 241 3.35 16.64 24.06
CA GLY A 241 3.08 17.15 22.71
C GLY A 241 4.29 17.17 21.76
N ARG A 242 5.53 17.10 22.27
CA ARG A 242 6.74 16.97 21.42
C ARG A 242 6.97 15.54 20.93
N PHE A 243 6.37 14.55 21.60
CA PHE A 243 6.58 13.13 21.32
C PHE A 243 5.25 12.39 21.20
N PRO A 244 4.40 12.73 20.20
CA PRO A 244 3.07 12.12 20.05
C PRO A 244 3.11 10.61 19.78
N ALA A 245 4.23 10.09 19.28
CA ALA A 245 4.44 8.65 19.04
C ALA A 245 5.08 7.91 20.23
N ALA A 246 5.45 8.62 21.32
CA ALA A 246 5.90 7.97 22.54
C ALA A 246 4.70 7.49 23.36
N GLU A 247 4.77 6.27 23.88
CA GLU A 247 3.76 5.75 24.81
C GLU A 247 3.75 6.53 26.11
N GLN A 248 4.94 6.91 26.58
CA GLN A 248 5.09 7.66 27.82
C GLN A 248 6.20 8.69 27.70
N VAL A 249 5.95 9.89 28.22
CA VAL A 249 6.95 10.94 28.40
C VAL A 249 7.08 11.25 29.89
N VAL A 250 8.23 10.91 30.46
CA VAL A 250 8.50 10.94 31.90
C VAL A 250 9.44 12.08 32.24
N ARG A 251 9.04 12.88 33.23
CA ARG A 251 9.84 13.97 33.80
C ARG A 251 10.51 13.47 35.07
N CYS A 252 11.71 12.93 34.93
CA CYS A 252 12.44 12.32 36.03
C CYS A 252 13.95 12.38 35.77
N TRP A 253 14.74 12.23 36.82
CA TRP A 253 16.15 11.92 36.66
C TRP A 253 16.30 10.56 35.95
N PRO A 254 17.08 10.49 34.84
CA PRO A 254 17.17 9.29 34.02
C PRO A 254 17.51 8.01 34.79
N ASP A 255 18.49 8.08 35.68
CA ASP A 255 18.98 6.95 36.47
C ASP A 255 17.98 6.53 37.56
N GLU A 256 17.28 7.49 38.18
CA GLU A 256 16.20 7.20 39.14
C GLU A 256 15.01 6.50 38.49
N PHE A 257 14.63 6.97 37.30
CA PHE A 257 13.57 6.33 36.51
C PHE A 257 13.98 4.90 36.13
N LEU A 258 15.20 4.73 35.60
CA LEU A 258 15.68 3.42 35.15
C LEU A 258 15.72 2.39 36.29
N ARG A 259 16.19 2.77 37.49
CA ARG A 259 16.25 1.85 38.66
C ARG A 259 14.89 1.31 39.12
N ARG A 260 13.79 2.00 38.79
CA ARG A 260 12.41 1.59 39.14
C ARG A 260 11.66 0.98 37.96
N THR A 261 12.29 0.96 36.79
CA THR A 261 11.69 0.47 35.56
C THR A 261 12.09 -0.99 35.37
N PRO A 262 11.14 -1.92 35.15
CA PRO A 262 11.47 -3.29 34.77
C PRO A 262 12.26 -3.28 33.45
N VAL A 263 13.39 -3.98 33.41
CA VAL A 263 14.26 -4.07 32.22
C VAL A 263 14.62 -5.53 32.00
N ASP A 264 14.36 -6.02 30.79
CA ASP A 264 14.63 -7.38 30.34
C ASP A 264 15.49 -7.40 29.08
N ALA A 265 15.79 -8.60 28.59
CA ALA A 265 16.60 -8.81 27.38
C ALA A 265 15.98 -8.24 26.10
N THR A 266 14.69 -7.91 26.09
CA THR A 266 14.01 -7.30 24.93
C THR A 266 14.05 -5.77 24.97
N THR A 267 14.50 -5.19 26.09
CA THR A 267 14.58 -3.75 26.30
C THR A 267 15.83 -3.16 25.65
N ALA A 268 15.64 -2.09 24.87
CA ALA A 268 16.70 -1.26 24.31
C ALA A 268 16.76 0.08 25.06
N ILE A 269 17.97 0.49 25.45
CA ILE A 269 18.24 1.75 26.15
C ILE A 269 19.07 2.65 25.22
N CYS A 270 18.55 3.84 24.90
CA CYS A 270 19.24 4.85 24.10
C CYS A 270 19.52 6.10 24.95
N VAL A 271 20.80 6.37 25.20
CA VAL A 271 21.26 7.56 25.92
C VAL A 271 21.59 8.67 24.92
N LEU A 272 20.66 9.61 24.75
CA LEU A 272 20.75 10.73 23.79
C LEU A 272 21.09 12.07 24.47
N THR A 273 21.65 11.99 25.67
CA THR A 273 22.27 13.11 26.38
C THR A 273 23.79 12.89 26.47
N HIS A 274 24.55 13.98 26.48
CA HIS A 274 26.01 13.97 26.66
C HIS A 274 26.43 14.85 27.85
N ASP A 275 25.48 15.27 28.67
CA ASP A 275 25.77 15.98 29.91
C ASP A 275 26.20 14.96 30.97
N PRO A 276 27.45 15.04 31.48
CA PRO A 276 28.00 14.11 32.48
C PRO A 276 27.17 13.98 33.74
N LYS A 277 26.39 15.01 34.06
CA LYS A 277 25.47 15.03 35.18
C LYS A 277 24.34 14.00 35.04
N PHE A 278 23.96 13.67 33.80
CA PHE A 278 22.87 12.76 33.49
C PHE A 278 23.35 11.44 32.87
N ASP A 279 24.31 11.47 31.93
CA ASP A 279 24.69 10.26 31.19
C ASP A 279 25.52 9.26 32.02
N ILE A 280 26.44 9.74 32.86
CA ILE A 280 27.29 8.86 33.69
C ILE A 280 26.47 8.08 34.74
N PRO A 281 25.62 8.70 35.59
CA PRO A 281 24.81 7.94 36.55
C PRO A 281 23.82 6.98 35.88
N LEU A 282 23.29 7.38 34.71
CA LEU A 282 22.39 6.56 33.93
C LEU A 282 23.09 5.33 33.37
N LEU A 283 24.29 5.48 32.81
CA LEU A 283 25.03 4.37 32.23
C LEU A 283 25.52 3.38 33.29
N LEU A 284 25.90 3.86 34.48
CA LEU A 284 26.16 2.99 35.63
C LEU A 284 24.95 2.11 35.96
N ALA A 285 23.74 2.67 35.93
CA ALA A 285 22.52 1.91 36.14
C ALA A 285 22.23 0.97 34.97
N ALA A 286 22.31 1.45 33.73
CA ALA A 286 21.95 0.71 32.52
C ALA A 286 22.82 -0.52 32.27
N LEU A 287 24.15 -0.41 32.47
CA LEU A 287 25.08 -1.51 32.27
C LEU A 287 24.92 -2.64 33.31
N ASN A 288 24.22 -2.38 34.41
CA ASN A 288 23.86 -3.37 35.42
C ASN A 288 22.48 -4.03 35.18
N THR A 289 21.77 -3.64 34.12
CA THR A 289 20.47 -4.24 33.78
C THR A 289 20.61 -5.42 32.82
N ALA A 290 19.53 -6.18 32.67
CA ALA A 290 19.40 -7.22 31.66
C ALA A 290 19.09 -6.68 30.24
N ALA A 291 19.16 -5.37 30.01
CA ALA A 291 18.85 -4.76 28.70
C ALA A 291 19.62 -5.46 27.57
N GLY A 292 18.89 -5.83 26.52
CA GLY A 292 19.48 -6.43 25.33
C GLY A 292 20.42 -5.45 24.63
N TYR A 293 20.09 -4.17 24.61
CA TYR A 293 20.89 -3.14 23.95
C TYR A 293 21.06 -1.90 24.82
N VAL A 294 22.29 -1.40 24.92
CA VAL A 294 22.61 -0.12 25.58
C VAL A 294 23.47 0.72 24.64
N GLY A 295 22.88 1.79 24.10
CA GLY A 295 23.54 2.70 23.17
C GLY A 295 23.71 4.09 23.74
N ALA A 296 24.82 4.76 23.43
CA ALA A 296 25.06 6.13 23.88
C ALA A 296 25.58 7.06 22.77
N MET A 297 24.86 8.15 22.55
CA MET A 297 25.22 9.17 21.58
C MET A 297 26.48 9.93 22.00
N GLY A 298 27.29 10.32 21.03
CA GLY A 298 28.48 11.13 21.24
C GLY A 298 29.55 10.89 20.18
N SER A 299 30.42 11.88 19.98
CA SER A 299 31.60 11.72 19.13
C SER A 299 32.54 10.65 19.71
N ARG A 300 33.51 10.15 18.90
CA ARG A 300 34.56 9.26 19.41
C ARG A 300 35.32 9.84 20.61
N ARG A 301 35.54 11.16 20.62
CA ARG A 301 36.13 11.89 21.75
C ARG A 301 35.23 11.82 22.99
N THR A 302 33.94 12.14 22.83
CA THR A 302 32.94 12.07 23.91
C THR A 302 32.84 10.66 24.49
N HIS A 303 32.87 9.64 23.64
CA HIS A 303 32.87 8.25 24.07
C HIS A 303 34.13 7.89 24.88
N ALA A 304 35.32 8.29 24.43
CA ALA A 304 36.56 8.05 25.17
C ALA A 304 36.55 8.71 26.57
N GLU A 305 36.08 9.96 26.66
CA GLU A 305 35.92 10.66 27.95
C GLU A 305 34.91 9.96 28.86
N ARG A 306 33.81 9.44 28.30
CA ARG A 306 32.79 8.68 29.02
C ARG A 306 33.33 7.36 29.55
N VAL A 307 34.06 6.60 28.73
CA VAL A 307 34.70 5.34 29.13
C VAL A 307 35.66 5.58 30.29
N ALA A 308 36.53 6.59 30.20
CA ALA A 308 37.47 6.92 31.27
C ALA A 308 36.75 7.18 32.61
N ARG A 309 35.67 7.98 32.60
CA ARG A 309 34.87 8.25 33.81
C ARG A 309 34.16 7.02 34.35
N LEU A 310 33.59 6.18 33.49
CA LEU A 310 32.93 4.95 33.92
C LEU A 310 33.93 3.96 34.53
N SER A 311 35.12 3.83 33.93
CA SER A 311 36.20 3.00 34.49
C SER A 311 36.70 3.52 35.84
N GLU A 312 36.85 4.84 36.00
CA GLU A 312 37.18 5.46 37.30
C GLU A 312 36.13 5.17 38.38
N LEU A 313 34.86 4.97 37.97
CA LEU A 313 33.75 4.61 38.85
C LEU A 313 33.58 3.08 39.03
N GLY A 314 34.53 2.29 38.52
CA GLY A 314 34.60 0.84 38.77
C GLY A 314 33.85 -0.03 37.77
N VAL A 315 33.37 0.51 36.64
CA VAL A 315 32.76 -0.31 35.59
C VAL A 315 33.83 -1.15 34.90
N SER A 316 33.61 -2.46 34.86
CA SER A 316 34.53 -3.42 34.26
C SER A 316 34.56 -3.30 32.73
N GLU A 317 35.63 -3.81 32.12
CA GLU A 317 35.76 -3.89 30.66
C GLU A 317 34.64 -4.74 30.02
N ALA A 318 34.22 -5.81 30.72
CA ALA A 318 33.12 -6.67 30.28
C ALA A 318 31.79 -5.90 30.23
N GLU A 319 31.48 -5.09 31.25
CA GLU A 319 30.29 -4.24 31.25
C GLU A 319 30.37 -3.15 30.17
N LEU A 320 31.54 -2.50 30.03
CA LEU A 320 31.77 -1.49 28.99
C LEU A 320 31.63 -2.05 27.57
N SER A 321 31.97 -3.33 27.36
CA SER A 321 31.83 -3.98 26.04
C SER A 321 30.38 -4.10 25.56
N ARG A 322 29.40 -3.99 26.47
CA ARG A 322 27.97 -3.95 26.13
C ARG A 322 27.52 -2.61 25.54
N LEU A 323 28.34 -1.56 25.69
CA LEU A 323 27.99 -0.21 25.29
C LEU A 323 28.21 0.02 23.78
N SER A 324 27.14 0.29 23.05
CA SER A 324 27.19 0.73 21.65
C SER A 324 27.42 2.24 21.58
N ALA A 325 28.68 2.67 21.44
CA ALA A 325 29.07 4.09 21.43
C ALA A 325 30.32 4.34 20.55
N PRO A 326 30.29 5.29 19.58
CA PRO A 326 29.14 6.07 19.14
C PRO A 326 27.96 5.19 18.72
N ILE A 327 26.76 5.61 19.10
CA ILE A 327 25.52 4.85 18.82
C ILE A 327 25.18 4.85 17.32
N GLY A 328 24.64 3.75 16.82
CA GLY A 328 24.14 3.58 15.46
C GLY A 328 25.16 3.04 14.46
N LEU A 329 24.67 2.48 13.35
CA LEU A 329 25.51 1.99 12.26
C LEU A 329 26.21 3.15 11.52
N ASP A 330 27.39 2.88 10.96
CA ASP A 330 28.13 3.85 10.16
C ASP A 330 27.49 4.05 8.76
N LEU A 331 26.49 4.93 8.71
CA LEU A 331 25.81 5.34 7.47
C LEU A 331 26.33 6.69 6.94
N GLY A 332 27.36 7.28 7.56
CA GLY A 332 27.78 8.65 7.27
C GLY A 332 26.76 9.73 7.67
N ALA A 333 25.88 9.42 8.62
CA ALA A 333 24.77 10.29 9.05
C ALA A 333 25.22 11.67 9.55
N ARG A 334 24.50 12.72 9.15
CA ARG A 334 24.77 14.13 9.52
C ARG A 334 23.58 14.84 10.15
N THR A 335 22.36 14.48 9.75
CA THR A 335 21.13 15.08 10.28
C THR A 335 20.55 14.24 11.42
N ALA A 336 19.68 14.83 12.24
CA ALA A 336 19.00 14.10 13.32
C ALA A 336 18.18 12.91 12.79
N ALA A 337 17.54 13.04 11.62
CA ALA A 337 16.81 11.97 10.97
C ALA A 337 17.72 10.84 10.48
N GLU A 338 18.86 11.17 9.86
CA GLU A 338 19.84 10.17 9.42
C GLU A 338 20.48 9.44 10.62
N THR A 339 20.80 10.15 11.70
CA THR A 339 21.33 9.54 12.92
C THR A 339 20.28 8.65 13.58
N ALA A 340 19.02 9.08 13.63
CA ALA A 340 17.93 8.26 14.14
C ALA A 340 17.73 6.98 13.30
N LEU A 341 17.84 7.07 11.97
CA LEU A 341 17.82 5.92 11.08
C LEU A 341 19.00 4.97 11.33
N SER A 342 20.20 5.51 11.52
CA SER A 342 21.41 4.75 11.87
C SER A 342 21.25 3.99 13.20
N ILE A 343 20.67 4.62 14.22
CA ILE A 343 20.34 3.99 15.51
C ILE A 343 19.28 2.90 15.31
N ALA A 344 18.19 3.22 14.62
CA ALA A 344 17.10 2.28 14.37
C ALA A 344 17.58 1.04 13.59
N ALA A 345 18.47 1.23 12.61
CA ALA A 345 19.09 0.15 11.86
C ALA A 345 19.98 -0.73 12.77
N GLU A 346 20.76 -0.13 13.67
CA GLU A 346 21.57 -0.88 14.65
C GLU A 346 20.69 -1.66 15.64
N LEU A 347 19.58 -1.09 16.12
CA LEU A 347 18.63 -1.80 16.98
C LEU A 347 18.05 -3.04 16.30
N VAL A 348 17.66 -2.92 15.02
CA VAL A 348 17.18 -4.05 14.23
C VAL A 348 18.28 -5.09 14.02
N ALA A 349 19.49 -4.65 13.65
CA ALA A 349 20.64 -5.53 13.47
C ALA A 349 20.94 -6.29 14.76
N HIS A 350 21.01 -5.62 15.91
CA HIS A 350 21.24 -6.24 17.21
C HIS A 350 20.16 -7.29 17.53
N ARG A 351 18.87 -6.92 17.42
CA ARG A 351 17.76 -7.83 17.72
C ARG A 351 17.74 -9.06 16.81
N ARG A 352 18.16 -8.92 15.55
CA ARG A 352 18.16 -10.00 14.55
C ARG A 352 19.52 -10.66 14.34
N SER A 353 20.51 -10.35 15.18
CA SER A 353 21.91 -10.80 15.01
C SER A 353 22.49 -10.50 13.61
N GLY A 354 22.06 -9.38 13.03
CA GLY A 354 22.54 -8.85 11.76
C GLY A 354 23.85 -8.06 11.93
N THR A 355 24.65 -8.01 10.87
CA THR A 355 25.95 -7.32 10.87
C THR A 355 25.88 -5.86 10.46
N GLY A 356 24.79 -5.44 9.81
CA GLY A 356 24.69 -4.12 9.17
C GLY A 356 25.49 -3.96 7.87
N ALA A 357 26.15 -5.03 7.40
CA ALA A 357 26.90 -5.02 6.14
C ALA A 357 25.97 -5.01 4.91
N ARG A 358 26.50 -4.63 3.76
CA ARG A 358 25.76 -4.65 2.49
C ARG A 358 25.47 -6.09 2.11
N LEU A 359 24.21 -6.43 1.82
CA LEU A 359 23.80 -7.80 1.48
C LEU A 359 24.54 -8.36 0.26
N VAL A 360 24.91 -7.50 -0.71
CA VAL A 360 25.67 -7.92 -1.91
C VAL A 360 27.10 -8.42 -1.61
N GLU A 361 27.61 -8.16 -0.41
CA GLU A 361 28.94 -8.60 0.05
C GLU A 361 28.85 -9.88 0.92
N MET A 362 27.65 -10.46 1.06
CA MET A 362 27.38 -11.58 1.95
C MET A 362 26.82 -12.78 1.18
N ASP A 363 27.46 -13.94 1.33
CA ASP A 363 26.99 -15.21 0.76
C ASP A 363 26.09 -16.01 1.75
N THR A 364 25.77 -15.43 2.91
CA THR A 364 24.91 -16.04 3.93
C THR A 364 23.45 -15.71 3.70
N SER A 365 22.54 -16.59 4.15
CA SER A 365 21.08 -16.30 4.17
C SER A 365 20.79 -14.91 4.74
N ILE A 366 19.94 -14.15 4.04
CA ILE A 366 19.49 -12.80 4.43
C ILE A 366 18.82 -12.85 5.81
N HIS A 367 18.00 -13.88 6.02
CA HIS A 367 17.34 -14.14 7.29
C HIS A 367 18.12 -15.24 8.02
N ARG A 368 19.02 -14.84 8.91
CA ARG A 368 19.75 -15.79 9.77
C ARG A 368 18.79 -16.34 10.82
N ARG A 369 18.76 -17.67 10.94
CA ARG A 369 18.04 -18.33 12.03
C ARG A 369 18.90 -18.22 13.30
N ALA A 370 18.30 -17.88 14.43
CA ALA A 370 18.94 -18.15 15.72
C ALA A 370 19.30 -19.65 15.77
N PRO A 371 20.47 -20.04 16.28
CA PRO A 371 20.86 -21.44 16.34
C PRO A 371 19.86 -22.20 17.22
N SER A 372 18.87 -22.86 16.62
CA SER A 372 18.01 -23.77 17.35
C SER A 372 18.80 -25.04 17.63
N SER A 373 18.88 -25.44 18.89
CA SER A 373 19.23 -26.80 19.27
C SER A 373 18.14 -27.75 18.78
N ALA A 374 18.15 -28.09 17.48
CA ALA A 374 17.23 -29.04 16.88
C ALA A 374 18.01 -30.26 16.38
N VAL A 375 17.60 -31.42 16.87
CA VAL A 375 18.02 -32.76 16.49
C VAL A 375 17.84 -32.97 14.98
N PRO A 376 18.77 -33.62 14.26
CA PRO A 376 18.63 -33.87 12.83
C PRO A 376 17.38 -34.69 12.53
N ALA A 377 16.67 -34.33 11.46
CA ALA A 377 15.56 -35.12 10.92
C ALA A 377 16.07 -36.52 10.52
N PRO A 378 15.28 -37.60 10.70
CA PRO A 378 15.64 -38.91 10.20
C PRO A 378 15.65 -38.91 8.66
N ASP A 379 16.69 -39.50 8.08
CA ASP A 379 16.85 -39.61 6.63
C ASP A 379 15.65 -40.34 5.98
N PRO A 380 15.20 -39.90 4.79
CA PRO A 380 14.17 -40.62 4.04
C PRO A 380 14.70 -42.00 3.59
N PRO A 381 13.84 -43.04 3.55
CA PRO A 381 14.26 -44.37 3.13
C PRO A 381 14.69 -44.38 1.66
N SER A 382 15.89 -44.92 1.39
CA SER A 382 16.45 -45.03 0.05
C SER A 382 15.53 -45.81 -0.90
N PRO A 383 15.35 -45.36 -2.17
CA PRO A 383 14.59 -46.10 -3.17
C PRO A 383 15.31 -47.40 -3.57
N PRO A 384 14.58 -48.46 -3.96
CA PRO A 384 15.17 -49.74 -4.37
C PRO A 384 15.94 -49.60 -5.69
N SER A 385 17.14 -50.18 -5.73
CA SER A 385 18.03 -50.17 -6.90
C SER A 385 17.40 -50.87 -8.12
N PRO A 386 17.53 -50.31 -9.33
CA PRO A 386 17.10 -50.97 -10.56
C PRO A 386 17.99 -52.17 -10.91
N PRO A 387 17.47 -53.21 -11.60
CA PRO A 387 18.24 -54.40 -11.96
C PRO A 387 19.29 -54.10 -13.04
N SER A 388 20.49 -54.65 -12.84
CA SER A 388 21.64 -54.51 -13.74
C SER A 388 21.42 -55.18 -15.10
N PRO A 389 21.78 -54.54 -16.24
CA PRO A 389 21.86 -55.20 -17.54
C PRO A 389 23.12 -56.08 -17.64
N PRO A 390 23.11 -57.14 -18.49
CA PRO A 390 24.20 -58.11 -18.55
C PRO A 390 25.44 -57.55 -19.23
N ALA A 391 26.60 -57.95 -18.70
CA ALA A 391 27.92 -57.59 -19.19
C ALA A 391 28.20 -58.16 -20.58
N PHE A 392 28.76 -57.34 -21.46
CA PHE A 392 29.54 -57.84 -22.60
C PHE A 392 30.90 -57.13 -22.69
N ASP A 393 31.87 -57.96 -22.99
CA ASP A 393 33.28 -57.88 -22.68
C ASP A 393 34.06 -57.00 -23.67
N ARG A 394 35.10 -56.33 -23.17
CA ARG A 394 36.05 -55.55 -23.96
C ARG A 394 37.01 -56.50 -24.65
N HIS A 395 37.34 -56.29 -25.93
CA HIS A 395 38.73 -56.49 -26.38
C HIS A 395 39.11 -55.74 -27.65
N HIS A 396 40.31 -55.16 -27.56
CA HIS A 396 41.33 -54.95 -28.61
C HIS A 396 41.41 -53.66 -29.46
N ARG A 397 42.44 -52.88 -29.08
CA ARG A 397 43.64 -52.49 -29.84
C ARG A 397 43.53 -51.47 -31.00
N ARG A 398 44.33 -50.40 -30.79
CA ARG A 398 45.41 -49.84 -31.66
C ARG A 398 45.05 -48.92 -32.84
N THR A 399 45.46 -47.66 -32.64
CA THR A 399 46.36 -46.80 -33.46
C THR A 399 46.00 -46.31 -34.88
N SER A 400 46.39 -45.04 -35.10
CA SER A 400 46.60 -44.26 -36.34
C SER A 400 45.34 -43.55 -36.89
N GLY A 401 45.35 -42.28 -37.30
CA GLY A 401 46.40 -41.26 -37.40
C GLY A 401 45.80 -39.90 -37.83
N ARG A 402 46.60 -38.83 -37.62
CA ARG A 402 46.73 -37.54 -38.37
C ARG A 402 45.74 -37.29 -39.54
N LYS A 403 45.26 -36.09 -39.89
CA LYS A 403 45.61 -34.66 -39.65
C LYS A 403 44.62 -33.77 -40.43
N HIS A 404 44.49 -32.52 -39.98
CA HIS A 404 44.19 -31.25 -40.71
C HIS A 404 42.77 -31.01 -41.25
N MET A 405 42.08 -29.93 -40.81
CA MET A 405 42.16 -28.51 -41.30
C MET A 405 41.61 -28.43 -42.73
N THR A 406 40.51 -27.74 -43.05
CA THR A 406 40.32 -26.27 -43.03
C THR A 406 38.85 -25.90 -43.27
N THR A 407 38.56 -24.64 -42.92
CA THR A 407 37.35 -23.84 -43.16
C THR A 407 37.09 -23.47 -44.64
N ASP A 408 35.80 -23.21 -44.89
CA ASP A 408 35.19 -22.24 -45.81
C ASP A 408 34.98 -22.60 -47.30
N GLN A 409 33.70 -22.59 -47.74
CA GLN A 409 33.17 -21.90 -48.93
C GLN A 409 31.70 -22.28 -49.28
N THR A 410 30.82 -21.29 -49.15
CA THR A 410 29.68 -20.84 -50.00
C THR A 410 29.02 -21.68 -51.12
N VAL A 411 27.65 -21.78 -51.03
CA VAL A 411 26.56 -21.52 -52.05
C VAL A 411 26.32 -22.58 -53.17
N PRO A 412 25.11 -22.84 -53.79
CA PRO A 412 23.81 -22.10 -53.85
C PRO A 412 22.45 -22.89 -53.73
N ASP A 413 21.41 -22.09 -53.48
CA ASP A 413 20.05 -21.99 -54.08
C ASP A 413 19.52 -23.10 -55.03
N GLN A 414 18.34 -23.66 -54.71
CA GLN A 414 17.28 -23.94 -55.69
C GLN A 414 15.88 -23.73 -55.10
N THR A 415 15.12 -22.96 -55.87
CA THR A 415 13.75 -22.46 -55.72
C THR A 415 12.71 -23.52 -56.10
N LEU A 416 11.59 -23.57 -55.37
CA LEU A 416 10.28 -24.01 -55.89
C LEU A 416 9.18 -23.24 -55.15
N GLY A 417 8.54 -22.32 -55.87
CA GLY A 417 7.45 -21.50 -55.37
C GLY A 417 6.11 -22.24 -55.33
N ARG A 418 5.28 -21.85 -54.37
CA ARG A 418 3.83 -21.90 -54.50
C ARG A 418 3.20 -20.79 -53.66
N THR A 419 2.64 -19.82 -54.36
CA THR A 419 1.79 -18.73 -53.86
C THR A 419 0.57 -19.28 -53.12
N VAL A 420 0.33 -18.80 -51.90
CA VAL A 420 -0.92 -18.96 -51.15
C VAL A 420 -1.55 -17.57 -51.01
N PRO A 421 -2.88 -17.40 -51.21
CA PRO A 421 -3.50 -16.09 -51.29
C PRO A 421 -3.49 -15.37 -49.94
N ASP A 422 -3.38 -14.06 -50.03
CA ASP A 422 -3.68 -13.07 -49.02
C ASP A 422 -5.00 -13.42 -48.30
N GLN A 423 -4.88 -13.93 -47.08
CA GLN A 423 -5.96 -13.92 -46.11
C GLN A 423 -5.59 -12.85 -45.09
N THR A 424 -6.12 -11.66 -45.32
CA THR A 424 -6.29 -10.61 -44.32
C THR A 424 -6.87 -11.22 -43.06
N VAL A 425 -6.01 -11.41 -42.06
CA VAL A 425 -6.44 -11.59 -40.67
C VAL A 425 -7.18 -10.30 -40.29
N PRO A 426 -8.40 -10.35 -39.74
CA PRO A 426 -9.08 -9.15 -39.27
C PRO A 426 -8.18 -8.44 -38.26
N ASP A 427 -7.92 -7.17 -38.52
CA ASP A 427 -7.19 -6.26 -37.66
C ASP A 427 -7.76 -6.34 -36.23
N GLN A 428 -6.90 -6.65 -35.26
CA GLN A 428 -7.26 -6.58 -33.84
C GLN A 428 -7.43 -5.09 -33.53
N THR A 429 -8.70 -4.66 -33.47
CA THR A 429 -9.16 -3.27 -33.36
C THR A 429 -8.28 -2.40 -32.47
N ALA A 430 -7.65 -1.38 -33.06
CA ALA A 430 -6.96 -0.32 -32.33
C ALA A 430 -7.90 0.33 -31.29
N PHE A 431 -7.43 0.47 -30.05
CA PHE A 431 -8.15 1.19 -29.00
C PHE A 431 -8.31 2.66 -29.39
N HIS A 432 -9.53 3.18 -29.31
CA HIS A 432 -9.86 4.57 -29.62
C HIS A 432 -10.89 5.10 -28.62
N VAL A 433 -10.70 6.35 -28.19
CA VAL A 433 -11.66 7.08 -27.36
C VAL A 433 -12.71 7.74 -28.26
N PRO A 434 -14.01 7.40 -28.13
CA PRO A 434 -15.09 7.90 -28.97
C PRO A 434 -15.14 9.42 -29.09
N ILE A 435 -15.36 9.92 -30.31
CA ILE A 435 -15.56 11.34 -30.60
C ILE A 435 -17.05 11.61 -30.71
N VAL A 436 -17.55 12.59 -29.95
CA VAL A 436 -18.97 13.01 -29.93
C VAL A 436 -19.07 14.50 -30.20
N ASP A 437 -19.97 14.88 -31.12
CA ASP A 437 -20.25 16.27 -31.44
C ASP A 437 -21.39 16.81 -30.58
N LEU A 438 -21.08 17.76 -29.70
CA LEU A 438 -22.05 18.38 -28.78
C LEU A 438 -22.87 19.50 -29.41
N THR A 439 -22.64 19.86 -30.67
CA THR A 439 -23.38 20.93 -31.35
C THR A 439 -24.91 20.85 -31.17
N PRO A 440 -25.56 19.66 -31.19
CA PRO A 440 -27.01 19.57 -30.94
C PRO A 440 -27.50 20.07 -29.57
N TYR A 441 -26.61 20.16 -28.57
CA TYR A 441 -26.91 20.64 -27.21
C TYR A 441 -26.37 22.05 -26.94
N VAL A 442 -25.66 22.65 -27.90
CA VAL A 442 -25.08 23.98 -27.79
C VAL A 442 -25.88 24.95 -28.67
N ALA A 443 -26.50 25.96 -28.04
CA ALA A 443 -27.16 27.02 -28.79
C ALA A 443 -26.11 27.79 -29.62
N THR A 444 -26.27 27.86 -30.93
CA THR A 444 -25.30 28.49 -31.84
C THR A 444 -25.64 29.97 -32.08
N GLY A 445 -24.97 30.88 -31.35
CA GLY A 445 -24.93 32.31 -31.68
C GLY A 445 -25.55 33.26 -30.66
N SER A 446 -25.23 34.55 -30.78
CA SER A 446 -25.66 35.66 -29.91
C SER A 446 -27.12 36.08 -30.07
N ASP A 447 -27.89 35.38 -30.90
CA ASP A 447 -29.31 35.64 -31.11
C ASP A 447 -30.12 34.80 -30.12
N GLU A 448 -30.90 35.49 -29.28
CA GLU A 448 -31.94 34.91 -28.42
C GLU A 448 -32.98 34.17 -29.28
N GLY A 449 -32.65 32.95 -29.71
CA GLY A 449 -33.46 32.17 -30.65
C GLY A 449 -32.73 31.09 -31.46
N ALA A 450 -31.41 30.94 -31.34
CA ALA A 450 -30.69 29.84 -31.98
C ALA A 450 -31.19 28.48 -31.43
N ALA A 451 -31.90 27.73 -32.27
CA ALA A 451 -32.51 26.47 -31.88
C ALA A 451 -31.44 25.42 -31.57
N GLU A 452 -31.58 24.73 -30.44
CA GLU A 452 -30.90 23.45 -30.20
C GLU A 452 -31.18 22.48 -31.36
N GLY A 453 -30.34 21.44 -31.50
CA GLY A 453 -30.54 20.39 -32.50
C GLY A 453 -31.94 19.76 -32.40
N THR A 454 -32.33 19.04 -33.45
CA THR A 454 -33.61 18.31 -33.42
C THR A 454 -33.62 17.30 -32.26
N ALA A 455 -34.81 16.88 -31.82
CA ALA A 455 -34.92 15.85 -30.78
C ALA A 455 -34.16 14.56 -31.18
N ASP A 456 -34.22 14.20 -32.47
CA ASP A 456 -33.50 13.05 -33.02
C ASP A 456 -31.97 13.23 -32.95
N ASP A 457 -31.46 14.44 -33.19
CA ASP A 457 -30.02 14.74 -33.05
C ASP A 457 -29.56 14.62 -31.60
N ARG A 458 -30.36 15.12 -30.65
CA ARG A 458 -30.07 14.99 -29.22
C ARG A 458 -30.09 13.52 -28.76
N THR A 459 -31.09 12.75 -29.21
CA THR A 459 -31.15 11.30 -28.94
C THR A 459 -29.94 10.55 -29.49
N ARG A 460 -29.45 10.92 -30.69
CA ARG A 460 -28.22 10.33 -31.25
C ARG A 460 -27.02 10.60 -30.34
N VAL A 461 -26.80 11.85 -29.96
CA VAL A 461 -25.69 12.25 -29.09
C VAL A 461 -25.78 11.58 -27.72
N ALA A 462 -26.97 11.54 -27.11
CA ALA A 462 -27.20 10.85 -25.84
C ALA A 462 -26.83 9.36 -25.92
N ARG A 463 -27.18 8.67 -27.02
CA ARG A 463 -26.81 7.27 -27.25
C ARG A 463 -25.29 7.08 -27.40
N GLU A 464 -24.62 7.97 -28.13
CA GLU A 464 -23.16 7.90 -28.33
C GLU A 464 -22.41 8.13 -27.01
N ILE A 465 -22.88 9.05 -26.18
CA ILE A 465 -22.35 9.27 -24.83
C ILE A 465 -22.59 8.06 -23.94
N ASP A 466 -23.80 7.50 -23.93
CA ASP A 466 -24.12 6.31 -23.15
C ASP A 466 -23.21 5.12 -23.51
N GLU A 467 -22.98 4.90 -24.81
CA GLU A 467 -22.08 3.86 -25.33
C GLU A 467 -20.63 4.11 -24.89
N ALA A 468 -20.13 5.33 -25.04
CA ALA A 468 -18.76 5.69 -24.64
C ALA A 468 -18.54 5.57 -23.12
N CYS A 469 -19.49 6.05 -22.33
CA CYS A 469 -19.46 5.96 -20.86
C CYS A 469 -19.52 4.51 -20.35
N SER A 470 -20.27 3.63 -21.04
CA SER A 470 -20.43 2.22 -20.65
C SER A 470 -19.30 1.31 -21.11
N THR A 471 -18.43 1.76 -22.02
CA THR A 471 -17.38 0.92 -22.64
C THR A 471 -15.97 1.41 -22.36
N VAL A 472 -15.72 2.72 -22.45
CA VAL A 472 -14.39 3.32 -22.28
C VAL A 472 -14.34 4.20 -21.05
N GLY A 473 -15.44 4.88 -20.68
CA GLY A 473 -15.47 5.89 -19.61
C GLY A 473 -14.70 7.17 -19.93
N PHE A 474 -14.26 7.32 -21.19
CA PHE A 474 -13.64 8.51 -21.77
C PHE A 474 -14.33 8.86 -23.09
N ILE A 475 -14.44 10.16 -23.36
CA ILE A 475 -15.04 10.73 -24.56
C ILE A 475 -14.16 11.88 -25.05
N GLN A 476 -14.08 12.08 -26.35
CA GLN A 476 -13.58 13.29 -26.97
C GLN A 476 -14.76 14.11 -27.46
N ILE A 477 -14.92 15.34 -26.96
CA ILE A 477 -16.03 16.21 -27.38
C ILE A 477 -15.54 17.27 -28.36
N VAL A 478 -16.29 17.45 -29.43
CA VAL A 478 -16.18 18.57 -30.38
C VAL A 478 -17.48 19.36 -30.39
N GLY A 479 -17.52 20.52 -31.04
CA GLY A 479 -18.75 21.34 -31.07
C GLY A 479 -19.16 21.88 -29.69
N HIS A 480 -18.25 21.88 -28.71
CA HIS A 480 -18.52 22.31 -27.34
C HIS A 480 -18.75 23.83 -27.22
N GLY A 481 -18.38 24.61 -28.25
CA GLY A 481 -18.67 26.04 -28.34
C GLY A 481 -17.78 26.96 -27.51
N ILE A 482 -16.64 26.47 -26.99
CA ILE A 482 -15.65 27.35 -26.34
C ILE A 482 -14.86 28.04 -27.47
N PRO A 483 -14.81 29.39 -27.50
CA PRO A 483 -14.07 30.09 -28.54
C PRO A 483 -12.56 29.79 -28.49
N PRO A 484 -11.88 29.62 -29.65
CA PRO A 484 -10.45 29.34 -29.69
C PRO A 484 -9.61 30.36 -28.91
N GLU A 485 -9.97 31.65 -28.97
CA GLU A 485 -9.28 32.72 -28.26
C GLU A 485 -9.32 32.59 -26.73
N VAL A 486 -10.36 31.92 -26.18
CA VAL A 486 -10.46 31.64 -24.74
C VAL A 486 -9.49 30.51 -24.35
N ILE A 487 -9.37 29.49 -25.20
CA ILE A 487 -8.39 28.41 -25.03
C ILE A 487 -6.96 28.95 -25.14
N ASP A 488 -6.69 29.78 -26.14
CA ASP A 488 -5.40 30.45 -26.32
C ASP A 488 -5.07 31.37 -25.12
N GLY A 489 -6.07 32.09 -24.61
CA GLY A 489 -5.96 32.89 -23.39
C GLY A 489 -5.56 32.07 -22.17
N LEU A 490 -6.20 30.92 -21.95
CA LEU A 490 -5.82 29.98 -20.88
C LEU A 490 -4.39 29.47 -21.07
N ALA A 491 -4.05 29.00 -22.26
CA ALA A 491 -2.72 28.47 -22.57
C ALA A 491 -1.63 29.53 -22.30
N GLY A 492 -1.88 30.78 -22.69
CA GLY A 492 -1.00 31.91 -22.39
C GLY A 492 -0.90 32.20 -20.89
N ALA A 493 -2.00 32.12 -20.13
CA ALA A 493 -1.96 32.30 -18.67
C ALA A 493 -1.13 31.21 -17.97
N ILE A 494 -1.25 29.95 -18.42
CA ILE A 494 -0.44 28.83 -17.96
C ILE A 494 1.04 29.10 -18.25
N ASP A 495 1.38 29.51 -19.48
CA ASP A 495 2.75 29.87 -19.85
C ASP A 495 3.32 30.99 -19.00
N ASP A 496 2.59 32.11 -18.89
CA ASP A 496 3.03 33.30 -18.17
C ASP A 496 3.30 33.00 -16.69
N PHE A 497 2.43 32.22 -16.03
CA PHE A 497 2.61 31.86 -14.63
C PHE A 497 3.74 30.85 -14.42
N PHE A 498 3.78 29.77 -15.19
CA PHE A 498 4.77 28.71 -14.96
C PHE A 498 6.19 29.10 -15.41
N ALA A 499 6.34 30.13 -16.24
CA ALA A 499 7.62 30.75 -16.56
C ALA A 499 8.25 31.54 -15.37
N LEU A 500 7.48 31.85 -14.33
CA LEU A 500 8.00 32.53 -13.14
C LEU A 500 9.05 31.67 -12.41
N PRO A 501 10.01 32.31 -11.72
CA PRO A 501 10.93 31.60 -10.83
C PRO A 501 10.19 30.75 -9.79
N LEU A 502 10.72 29.56 -9.50
CA LEU A 502 10.10 28.62 -8.55
C LEU A 502 9.80 29.27 -7.19
N GLU A 503 10.70 30.09 -6.66
CA GLU A 503 10.50 30.78 -5.38
C GLU A 503 9.36 31.80 -5.43
N THR A 504 9.15 32.45 -6.58
CA THR A 504 7.99 33.33 -6.81
C THR A 504 6.70 32.51 -6.83
N LYS A 505 6.68 31.37 -7.54
CA LYS A 505 5.51 30.48 -7.60
C LYS A 505 5.14 29.94 -6.22
N LYS A 506 6.13 29.59 -5.38
CA LYS A 506 5.94 29.10 -4.01
C LYS A 506 5.23 30.09 -3.08
N ALA A 507 5.23 31.40 -3.39
CA ALA A 507 4.48 32.38 -2.61
C ALA A 507 2.96 32.21 -2.74
N TYR A 508 2.48 31.54 -3.79
CA TYR A 508 1.06 31.30 -4.06
C TYR A 508 0.56 29.94 -3.59
N ARG A 509 1.28 29.27 -2.67
CA ARG A 509 0.83 28.02 -2.04
C ARG A 509 -0.22 28.29 -0.98
N VAL A 510 -1.28 27.50 -0.95
CA VAL A 510 -2.29 27.54 0.13
C VAL A 510 -2.22 26.24 0.91
N ALA A 511 -1.75 26.30 2.16
CA ALA A 511 -1.64 25.13 3.02
C ALA A 511 -3.02 24.59 3.40
N GLY A 512 -3.23 23.28 3.23
CA GLY A 512 -4.47 22.60 3.65
C GLY A 512 -5.68 22.79 2.73
N ALA A 513 -5.60 23.62 1.68
CA ALA A 513 -6.70 23.86 0.75
C ALA A 513 -6.41 23.28 -0.64
N ASN A 514 -7.45 22.97 -1.43
CA ASN A 514 -7.31 22.58 -2.84
C ASN A 514 -7.19 23.82 -3.76
N ARG A 515 -6.29 24.75 -3.42
CA ARG A 515 -6.15 26.07 -4.06
C ARG A 515 -4.67 26.48 -4.18
N GLY A 516 -4.38 27.31 -5.16
CA GLY A 516 -3.05 27.88 -5.39
C GLY A 516 -2.06 26.90 -5.98
N TYR A 517 -0.77 27.19 -5.80
CA TYR A 517 0.35 26.49 -6.43
C TYR A 517 0.74 25.20 -5.69
N SER A 518 1.02 24.14 -6.45
CA SER A 518 1.65 22.91 -6.01
C SER A 518 2.99 22.71 -6.72
N PRO A 519 4.14 22.77 -6.01
CA PRO A 519 5.45 22.55 -6.62
C PRO A 519 5.65 21.08 -7.02
N PRO A 520 6.62 20.79 -7.90
CA PRO A 520 6.98 19.41 -8.21
C PRO A 520 7.29 18.60 -6.95
N LYS A 521 7.01 17.29 -6.98
CA LYS A 521 7.26 16.36 -5.86
C LYS A 521 6.45 16.62 -4.58
N SER A 522 5.38 17.43 -4.63
CA SER A 522 4.58 17.77 -3.44
C SER A 522 3.25 17.02 -3.32
N GLU A 523 2.82 16.30 -4.35
CA GLU A 523 1.61 15.47 -4.36
C GLU A 523 1.94 14.04 -4.86
N SER A 524 1.14 13.06 -4.45
CA SER A 524 1.18 11.67 -4.94
C SER A 524 -0.26 11.18 -5.13
N LEU A 525 -0.71 11.15 -6.38
CA LEU A 525 -2.11 10.86 -6.72
C LEU A 525 -2.47 9.35 -6.64
N SER A 526 -1.48 8.46 -6.72
CA SER A 526 -1.65 7.00 -6.61
C SER A 526 -2.24 6.54 -5.26
N LEU A 527 -2.10 7.35 -4.20
CA LEU A 527 -2.59 7.03 -2.85
C LEU A 527 -4.10 7.23 -2.67
N SER A 528 -4.79 7.90 -3.60
CA SER A 528 -6.25 8.11 -3.58
C SER A 528 -7.08 6.83 -3.78
N LEU A 529 -6.45 5.77 -4.30
CA LEU A 529 -7.08 4.48 -4.60
C LEU A 529 -6.79 3.38 -3.57
N GLY A 530 -6.09 3.69 -2.47
CA GLY A 530 -5.78 2.71 -1.43
C GLY A 530 -4.81 1.60 -1.87
N VAL A 531 -4.03 1.84 -2.93
CA VAL A 531 -2.96 0.96 -3.41
C VAL A 531 -1.62 1.66 -3.16
N GLU A 532 -0.73 1.04 -2.38
CA GLU A 532 0.65 1.52 -2.25
C GLU A 532 1.34 1.36 -3.61
N SER A 533 1.64 2.47 -4.30
CA SER A 533 2.55 2.41 -5.44
C SER A 533 3.94 2.01 -4.92
N ALA A 534 4.45 0.86 -5.37
CA ALA A 534 5.68 0.25 -4.91
C ALA A 534 6.95 1.11 -5.10
N ASP A 535 6.90 2.21 -5.87
CA ASP A 535 8.12 2.76 -6.47
C ASP A 535 8.56 4.15 -5.97
N ARG A 536 7.87 4.80 -5.01
CA ARG A 536 8.26 6.12 -4.42
C ARG A 536 8.83 7.14 -5.43
N MET A 537 8.28 7.21 -6.63
CA MET A 537 8.79 8.13 -7.64
C MET A 537 8.04 9.45 -7.56
N ASN A 538 8.78 10.56 -7.53
CA ASN A 538 8.20 11.88 -7.32
C ASN A 538 7.58 12.42 -8.61
N ASP A 539 6.33 12.86 -8.55
CA ASP A 539 5.61 13.50 -9.66
C ASP A 539 6.40 14.71 -10.21
N PHE A 540 6.74 14.69 -11.50
CA PHE A 540 7.55 15.69 -12.21
C PHE A 540 6.73 16.82 -12.85
N PHE A 541 5.52 17.07 -12.34
CA PHE A 541 4.67 18.18 -12.78
C PHE A 541 4.55 19.25 -11.69
N GLU A 542 4.20 20.45 -12.10
CA GLU A 542 3.69 21.50 -11.20
C GLU A 542 2.26 21.85 -11.55
N ALA A 543 1.50 22.33 -10.58
CA ALA A 543 0.08 22.63 -10.76
C ALA A 543 -0.34 23.95 -10.11
N PHE A 544 -1.42 24.55 -10.59
CA PHE A 544 -2.08 25.70 -10.01
C PHE A 544 -3.60 25.50 -10.03
N ASN A 545 -4.23 25.57 -8.86
CA ASN A 545 -5.66 25.28 -8.72
C ASN A 545 -6.44 26.56 -8.36
N VAL A 546 -7.54 26.78 -9.07
CA VAL A 546 -8.57 27.77 -8.73
C VAL A 546 -9.93 27.08 -8.73
N GLY A 547 -10.90 27.60 -8.01
CA GLY A 547 -12.25 27.05 -8.05
C GLY A 547 -13.32 28.02 -7.57
N VAL A 548 -14.56 27.55 -7.48
CA VAL A 548 -15.65 28.37 -6.96
C VAL A 548 -15.46 28.60 -5.46
N GLU A 549 -15.78 29.81 -5.00
CA GLU A 549 -15.74 30.20 -3.59
C GLU A 549 -17.16 30.28 -3.05
N ALA A 550 -17.36 29.93 -1.77
CA ALA A 550 -18.69 29.86 -1.16
C ALA A 550 -19.43 31.21 -1.26
N ARG A 551 -18.69 32.32 -1.15
CA ARG A 551 -19.21 33.70 -1.32
C ARG A 551 -19.85 34.01 -2.67
N SER A 552 -19.65 33.17 -3.68
CA SER A 552 -20.28 33.31 -5.00
C SER A 552 -21.78 32.97 -4.95
N PHE A 553 -22.22 32.24 -3.92
CA PHE A 553 -23.60 31.80 -3.73
C PHE A 553 -24.29 32.60 -2.63
N THR A 554 -24.65 33.85 -2.92
CA THR A 554 -25.16 34.81 -1.91
C THR A 554 -26.49 34.41 -1.25
N GLY A 555 -27.21 33.43 -1.82
CA GLY A 555 -28.46 32.90 -1.28
C GLY A 555 -28.32 31.69 -0.35
N LEU A 556 -27.12 31.12 -0.25
CA LEU A 556 -26.86 29.88 0.47
C LEU A 556 -25.89 30.10 1.64
N ARG A 557 -26.03 29.29 2.69
CA ARG A 557 -25.11 29.30 3.84
C ARG A 557 -24.06 28.19 3.67
N LEU A 558 -23.06 28.48 2.84
CA LEU A 558 -21.98 27.56 2.50
C LEU A 558 -20.69 27.92 3.26
N SER A 559 -19.83 26.93 3.49
CA SER A 559 -18.56 27.12 4.22
C SER A 559 -17.38 27.27 3.27
N GLU A 560 -16.53 28.28 3.48
CA GLU A 560 -15.26 28.39 2.74
C GLU A 560 -14.27 27.26 3.09
N ASP A 561 -14.51 26.49 4.15
CA ASP A 561 -13.72 25.29 4.43
C ASP A 561 -13.96 24.20 3.37
N ASP A 562 -15.17 24.14 2.80
CA ASP A 562 -15.52 23.19 1.73
C ASP A 562 -15.10 23.72 0.34
N TYR A 563 -15.30 25.02 0.08
CA TYR A 563 -15.08 25.63 -1.24
C TYR A 563 -13.66 26.20 -1.42
N GLY A 564 -12.99 26.57 -0.34
CA GLY A 564 -11.67 27.20 -0.37
C GLY A 564 -11.68 28.63 -0.93
N ILE A 565 -10.61 29.38 -0.63
CA ILE A 565 -10.41 30.74 -1.10
C ILE A 565 -9.30 30.77 -2.16
N ASN A 566 -9.57 31.39 -3.30
CA ASN A 566 -8.57 31.52 -4.35
C ASN A 566 -7.48 32.51 -3.96
N VAL A 567 -6.25 32.18 -4.33
CA VAL A 567 -5.12 33.12 -4.34
C VAL A 567 -4.76 33.37 -5.79
N TRP A 568 -4.78 34.63 -6.22
CA TRP A 568 -4.51 35.02 -7.60
C TRP A 568 -3.08 35.57 -7.72
N PRO A 569 -2.29 35.12 -8.72
CA PRO A 569 -0.95 35.62 -8.90
C PRO A 569 -0.93 37.02 -9.52
N GLU A 570 0.11 37.79 -9.20
CA GLU A 570 0.38 39.10 -9.81
C GLU A 570 0.97 38.94 -11.22
N VAL A 571 0.25 38.24 -12.10
CA VAL A 571 0.58 38.02 -13.51
C VAL A 571 -0.46 38.74 -14.35
N ALA A 572 0.00 39.55 -15.31
CA ALA A 572 -0.88 40.38 -16.13
C ALA A 572 -1.96 39.54 -16.83
N HIS A 573 -3.22 39.95 -16.68
CA HIS A 573 -4.40 39.28 -17.26
C HIS A 573 -4.61 37.81 -16.84
N PHE A 574 -3.82 37.25 -15.92
CA PHE A 574 -3.93 35.84 -15.54
C PHE A 574 -5.34 35.51 -15.02
N ARG A 575 -5.82 36.31 -14.06
CA ARG A 575 -7.15 36.12 -13.47
C ARG A 575 -8.25 36.20 -14.52
N GLU A 576 -8.24 37.24 -15.35
CA GLU A 576 -9.24 37.46 -16.41
C GLU A 576 -9.31 36.28 -17.39
N ARG A 577 -8.16 35.83 -17.92
CA ARG A 577 -8.08 34.70 -18.86
C ARG A 577 -8.54 33.40 -18.23
N VAL A 578 -8.12 33.13 -16.98
CA VAL A 578 -8.49 31.91 -16.26
C VAL A 578 -9.97 31.90 -15.88
N GLU A 579 -10.53 33.00 -15.37
CA GLU A 579 -11.97 33.12 -15.05
C GLU A 579 -12.86 33.01 -16.30
N THR A 580 -12.39 33.53 -17.45
CA THR A 580 -13.09 33.39 -18.73
C THR A 580 -13.18 31.92 -19.15
N TYR A 581 -12.05 31.20 -19.16
CA TYR A 581 -12.07 29.76 -19.46
C TYR A 581 -12.86 28.96 -18.42
N PHE A 582 -12.73 29.28 -17.14
CA PHE A 582 -13.48 28.63 -16.06
C PHE A 582 -14.99 28.70 -16.31
N SER A 583 -15.49 29.86 -16.73
CA SER A 583 -16.91 30.06 -17.04
C SER A 583 -17.37 29.21 -18.22
N GLU A 584 -16.55 29.15 -19.28
CA GLU A 584 -16.84 28.32 -20.46
C GLU A 584 -16.77 26.82 -20.17
N ALA A 585 -15.77 26.36 -19.42
CA ALA A 585 -15.67 24.97 -18.98
C ALA A 585 -16.85 24.56 -18.09
N SER A 586 -17.29 25.46 -17.19
CA SER A 586 -18.48 25.27 -16.36
C SER A 586 -19.76 25.20 -17.21
N ARG A 587 -19.88 26.00 -18.27
CA ARG A 587 -20.99 25.91 -19.24
C ARG A 587 -20.98 24.56 -19.96
N VAL A 588 -19.82 24.10 -20.42
CA VAL A 588 -19.67 22.78 -21.08
C VAL A 588 -20.02 21.64 -20.12
N ALA A 589 -19.59 21.70 -18.87
CA ALA A 589 -19.94 20.70 -17.86
C ALA A 589 -21.46 20.62 -17.64
N ARG A 590 -22.17 21.76 -17.57
CA ARG A 590 -23.65 21.80 -17.50
C ARG A 590 -24.32 21.29 -18.78
N VAL A 591 -23.71 21.49 -19.95
CA VAL A 591 -24.20 20.87 -21.19
C VAL A 591 -24.09 19.35 -21.07
N LEU A 592 -22.93 18.83 -20.63
CA LEU A 592 -22.72 17.39 -20.46
C LEU A 592 -23.69 16.76 -19.47
N THR A 593 -23.98 17.40 -18.33
CA THR A 593 -24.95 16.85 -17.38
C THR A 593 -26.37 16.77 -17.93
N ARG A 594 -26.78 17.72 -18.81
CA ARG A 594 -28.04 17.60 -19.56
C ARG A 594 -28.01 16.42 -20.54
N VAL A 595 -26.90 16.23 -21.26
CA VAL A 595 -26.73 15.05 -22.13
C VAL A 595 -26.77 13.76 -21.31
N PHE A 596 -26.21 13.76 -20.10
CA PHE A 596 -26.23 12.60 -19.22
C PHE A 596 -27.63 12.27 -18.72
N ALA A 597 -28.44 13.28 -18.38
CA ALA A 597 -29.85 13.07 -18.05
C ALA A 597 -30.57 12.36 -19.21
N ASP A 598 -30.43 12.88 -20.44
CA ASP A 598 -31.05 12.27 -21.62
C ASP A 598 -30.55 10.84 -21.89
N ALA A 599 -29.24 10.61 -21.75
CA ALA A 599 -28.60 9.31 -21.96
C ALA A 599 -29.03 8.25 -20.94
N LEU A 600 -29.29 8.67 -19.70
CA LEU A 600 -29.79 7.80 -18.63
C LEU A 600 -31.32 7.69 -18.62
N GLY A 601 -32.03 8.42 -19.48
CA GLY A 601 -33.49 8.49 -19.46
C GLY A 601 -34.06 9.19 -18.22
N GLN A 602 -33.26 10.05 -17.60
CA GLN A 602 -33.57 10.79 -16.39
C GLN A 602 -34.08 12.20 -16.69
N PRO A 603 -34.89 12.80 -15.79
CA PRO A 603 -35.35 14.16 -15.96
C PRO A 603 -34.17 15.16 -15.83
N PRO A 604 -34.18 16.28 -16.57
CA PRO A 604 -33.06 17.23 -16.59
C PRO A 604 -32.73 17.79 -15.20
N GLU A 605 -33.72 17.88 -14.32
CA GLU A 605 -33.56 18.41 -12.97
C GLU A 605 -32.72 17.50 -12.05
N LEU A 606 -32.43 16.24 -12.45
CA LEU A 606 -31.61 15.33 -11.66
C LEU A 606 -30.23 15.95 -11.37
N PHE A 607 -29.50 16.33 -12.41
CA PHE A 607 -28.16 16.88 -12.24
C PHE A 607 -28.19 18.33 -11.78
N ASP A 608 -29.23 19.10 -12.08
CA ASP A 608 -29.37 20.47 -11.55
C ASP A 608 -29.37 20.47 -10.01
N ARG A 609 -30.12 19.54 -9.38
CA ARG A 609 -30.13 19.39 -7.91
C ARG A 609 -28.79 18.93 -7.32
N LEU A 610 -27.97 18.27 -8.13
CA LEU A 610 -26.66 17.79 -7.70
C LEU A 610 -25.56 18.84 -7.91
N THR A 611 -25.81 19.92 -8.67
CA THR A 611 -24.73 20.77 -9.20
C THR A 611 -25.00 22.28 -9.21
N ASP A 612 -26.15 22.75 -8.73
CA ASP A 612 -26.52 24.18 -8.70
C ASP A 612 -25.58 25.06 -7.85
N HIS A 613 -24.84 24.47 -6.90
CA HIS A 613 -23.72 25.07 -6.18
C HIS A 613 -22.50 24.14 -6.11
N SER A 614 -22.13 23.54 -7.23
CA SER A 614 -21.01 22.58 -7.30
C SER A 614 -19.68 23.19 -6.83
N ILE A 615 -18.86 22.39 -6.13
CA ILE A 615 -17.49 22.75 -5.72
C ILE A 615 -16.47 22.63 -6.87
N ASP A 616 -16.76 23.31 -7.98
CA ASP A 616 -15.96 23.21 -9.19
C ASP A 616 -14.52 23.69 -8.98
N VAL A 617 -13.56 22.96 -9.55
CA VAL A 617 -12.12 23.27 -9.48
C VAL A 617 -11.48 23.14 -10.85
N LEU A 618 -10.71 24.15 -11.26
CA LEU A 618 -9.83 24.11 -12.41
C LEU A 618 -8.39 23.88 -11.94
N ARG A 619 -7.81 22.76 -12.36
CA ARG A 619 -6.43 22.39 -12.10
C ARG A 619 -5.61 22.53 -13.36
N MET A 620 -4.77 23.55 -13.41
CA MET A 620 -3.82 23.79 -14.48
C MET A 620 -2.52 23.06 -14.15
N VAL A 621 -2.05 22.19 -15.04
CA VAL A 621 -0.86 21.36 -14.87
C VAL A 621 0.14 21.68 -15.97
N ASN A 622 1.41 21.80 -15.58
CA ASN A 622 2.52 22.05 -16.47
C ASN A 622 3.64 21.04 -16.22
N TYR A 623 3.98 20.27 -17.24
CA TYR A 623 5.14 19.40 -17.28
C TYR A 623 6.28 20.17 -17.95
N ALA A 624 7.05 20.93 -17.17
CA ALA A 624 8.21 21.69 -17.63
C ALA A 624 9.50 21.10 -17.06
N LEU A 625 9.77 19.84 -17.40
CA LEU A 625 11.13 19.30 -17.27
C LEU A 625 12.04 19.94 -18.32
N ASP A 626 13.33 20.06 -18.02
CA ASP A 626 14.31 20.58 -18.99
C ASP A 626 14.24 19.75 -20.28
N GLU A 627 13.97 20.42 -21.41
CA GLU A 627 13.91 19.77 -22.71
C GLU A 627 15.30 19.20 -23.05
N GLY A 628 15.36 17.90 -23.34
CA GLY A 628 16.64 17.25 -23.57
C GLY A 628 16.53 15.75 -23.84
N PRO A 629 17.63 15.12 -24.28
CA PRO A 629 17.70 13.67 -24.44
C PRO A 629 17.59 12.98 -23.08
N VAL A 630 16.76 11.93 -23.02
CA VAL A 630 16.58 11.13 -21.80
C VAL A 630 17.09 9.70 -22.03
N THR A 631 17.87 9.21 -21.07
CA THR A 631 18.12 7.77 -20.92
C THR A 631 16.92 7.16 -20.21
N LEU A 632 16.11 6.38 -20.93
CA LEU A 632 14.97 5.67 -20.37
C LEU A 632 15.46 4.46 -19.56
N ASP A 633 15.79 4.65 -18.29
CA ASP A 633 15.76 3.54 -17.34
C ASP A 633 14.27 3.21 -17.09
N GLY A 634 13.93 1.91 -17.12
CA GLY A 634 12.57 1.37 -17.35
C GLY A 634 11.45 1.75 -16.37
N ASP A 635 11.63 2.75 -15.51
CA ASP A 635 10.74 3.10 -14.41
C ASP A 635 10.24 4.56 -14.44
N LEU A 636 10.35 5.34 -15.53
CA LEU A 636 9.87 6.74 -15.55
C LEU A 636 8.33 6.85 -15.68
N ARG A 637 7.63 7.33 -14.63
CA ARG A 637 6.16 7.60 -14.58
C ARG A 637 5.92 9.07 -14.12
N GLY A 638 4.95 9.78 -14.72
CA GLY A 638 4.78 11.24 -14.57
C GLY A 638 3.73 11.67 -13.54
N MET A 639 2.51 11.14 -13.64
CA MET A 639 1.40 11.22 -12.69
C MET A 639 0.87 9.81 -12.49
N GLY A 640 0.73 9.40 -11.23
CA GLY A 640 0.26 8.06 -10.86
C GLY A 640 -1.12 7.69 -11.39
N GLU A 641 -1.41 6.39 -11.41
CA GLU A 641 -2.69 5.81 -11.80
C GLU A 641 -3.79 6.26 -10.82
N HIS A 642 -4.86 6.87 -11.33
CA HIS A 642 -5.96 7.35 -10.51
C HIS A 642 -7.30 7.32 -11.27
N THR A 643 -8.39 7.50 -10.53
CA THR A 643 -9.71 7.88 -11.06
C THR A 643 -10.07 9.27 -10.52
N ASP A 644 -10.93 9.98 -11.24
CA ASP A 644 -11.46 11.26 -10.77
C ASP A 644 -12.61 11.05 -9.79
N PHE A 645 -12.79 11.98 -8.87
CA PHE A 645 -13.70 11.80 -7.72
C PHE A 645 -15.13 12.24 -8.03
N GLY A 646 -15.27 13.32 -8.80
CA GLY A 646 -16.54 14.03 -9.03
C GLY A 646 -17.54 13.35 -9.95
N LEU A 647 -18.41 14.16 -10.56
CA LEU A 647 -19.37 13.70 -11.55
C LEU A 647 -18.71 13.62 -12.93
N VAL A 648 -18.05 14.69 -13.36
CA VAL A 648 -17.41 14.78 -14.68
C VAL A 648 -16.21 15.70 -14.68
N THR A 649 -15.19 15.32 -15.43
CA THR A 649 -14.00 16.13 -15.69
C THR A 649 -14.00 16.57 -17.14
N VAL A 650 -13.81 17.87 -17.38
CA VAL A 650 -13.57 18.45 -18.71
C VAL A 650 -12.11 18.83 -18.81
N LEU A 651 -11.37 18.14 -19.67
CA LEU A 651 -9.93 18.24 -19.79
C LEU A 651 -9.52 18.88 -21.12
N TRP A 652 -8.90 20.05 -21.04
CA TRP A 652 -8.08 20.59 -22.12
C TRP A 652 -6.64 20.11 -21.96
N ALA A 653 -5.98 19.73 -23.05
CA ALA A 653 -4.58 19.33 -23.04
C ALA A 653 -3.89 19.63 -24.38
N ASP A 654 -2.59 19.88 -24.33
CA ASP A 654 -1.76 19.90 -25.53
C ASP A 654 -1.79 18.53 -26.23
N ARG A 655 -1.64 18.53 -27.56
CA ARG A 655 -1.51 17.31 -28.39
C ARG A 655 -0.10 16.73 -28.31
N VAL A 656 0.33 16.42 -27.09
CA VAL A 656 1.63 15.82 -26.75
C VAL A 656 1.36 14.53 -25.98
N ALA A 657 2.11 13.47 -26.31
CA ALA A 657 2.00 12.18 -25.64
C ALA A 657 2.20 12.32 -24.14
N GLY A 658 1.47 11.51 -23.36
CA GLY A 658 1.58 11.53 -21.90
C GLY A 658 0.35 10.92 -21.24
N LEU A 659 -0.85 11.43 -21.53
CA LEU A 659 -2.07 10.87 -20.95
C LEU A 659 -2.28 9.44 -21.46
N GLN A 660 -2.50 8.51 -20.54
CA GLN A 660 -2.79 7.11 -20.81
C GLN A 660 -4.06 6.68 -20.10
N VAL A 661 -4.91 5.95 -20.83
CA VAL A 661 -6.16 5.38 -20.34
C VAL A 661 -6.05 3.86 -20.34
N LEU A 662 -6.54 3.22 -19.27
CA LEU A 662 -6.54 1.77 -19.16
C LEU A 662 -7.74 1.19 -19.91
N GLY A 663 -7.48 0.47 -20.99
CA GLY A 663 -8.52 -0.16 -21.80
C GLY A 663 -9.08 -1.44 -21.14
N PRO A 664 -10.22 -1.98 -21.65
CA PRO A 664 -10.88 -3.17 -21.10
C PRO A 664 -10.01 -4.43 -21.02
N GLY A 665 -8.96 -4.52 -21.86
CA GLY A 665 -7.99 -5.63 -21.85
C GLY A 665 -6.91 -5.50 -20.78
N GLY A 666 -6.96 -4.48 -19.90
CA GLY A 666 -5.90 -4.19 -18.92
C GLY A 666 -4.62 -3.62 -19.55
N VAL A 667 -4.73 -3.03 -20.73
CA VAL A 667 -3.61 -2.41 -21.47
C VAL A 667 -3.72 -0.90 -21.41
N TRP A 668 -2.60 -0.21 -21.14
CA TRP A 668 -2.51 1.25 -21.15
C TRP A 668 -2.40 1.76 -22.59
N HIS A 669 -3.24 2.73 -22.95
CA HIS A 669 -3.27 3.33 -24.27
C HIS A 669 -3.04 4.83 -24.19
N ASP A 670 -2.12 5.37 -25.00
CA ASP A 670 -1.92 6.81 -25.11
C ASP A 670 -3.14 7.50 -25.74
N VAL A 671 -3.59 8.58 -25.11
CA VAL A 671 -4.75 9.36 -25.56
C VAL A 671 -4.34 10.82 -25.69
N GLN A 672 -4.64 11.39 -26.86
CA GLN A 672 -4.47 12.81 -27.13
C GLN A 672 -5.80 13.36 -27.64
N PRO A 673 -6.16 14.61 -27.29
CA PRO A 673 -7.35 15.22 -27.84
C PRO A 673 -7.22 15.39 -29.35
N VAL A 674 -8.31 15.16 -30.08
CA VAL A 674 -8.44 15.60 -31.47
C VAL A 674 -8.31 17.12 -31.58
N GLU A 675 -8.03 17.60 -32.79
CA GLU A 675 -7.93 19.03 -33.06
C GLU A 675 -9.22 19.77 -32.68
N GLY A 676 -9.09 20.80 -31.85
CA GLY A 676 -10.24 21.54 -31.31
C GLY A 676 -11.14 20.74 -30.37
N GLY A 677 -10.72 19.55 -29.94
CA GLY A 677 -11.47 18.70 -29.02
C GLY A 677 -11.06 18.88 -27.56
N LEU A 678 -11.99 18.54 -26.67
CA LEU A 678 -11.74 18.37 -25.23
C LEU A 678 -11.89 16.90 -24.87
N LEU A 679 -11.13 16.44 -23.90
CA LEU A 679 -11.32 15.11 -23.31
C LEU A 679 -12.31 15.21 -22.15
N VAL A 680 -13.18 14.23 -22.03
CA VAL A 680 -14.15 14.12 -20.95
C VAL A 680 -14.03 12.74 -20.34
N ASN A 681 -13.98 12.66 -19.02
CA ASN A 681 -14.05 11.41 -18.30
C ASN A 681 -14.98 11.54 -17.10
N LEU A 682 -15.56 10.41 -16.73
CA LEU A 682 -16.46 10.33 -15.58
C LEU A 682 -15.67 10.08 -14.31
N GLY A 683 -16.16 10.66 -13.21
CA GLY A 683 -15.65 10.37 -11.88
C GLY A 683 -16.46 9.30 -11.14
N ASP A 684 -15.97 8.95 -9.96
CA ASP A 684 -16.50 7.88 -9.12
C ASP A 684 -17.98 8.11 -8.73
N LEU A 685 -18.42 9.36 -8.53
CA LEU A 685 -19.81 9.66 -8.20
C LEU A 685 -20.78 9.29 -9.33
N THR A 686 -20.39 9.44 -10.60
CA THR A 686 -21.25 9.06 -11.74
C THR A 686 -21.28 7.55 -11.94
N ALA A 687 -20.14 6.86 -11.77
CA ALA A 687 -20.11 5.40 -11.76
C ALA A 687 -21.05 4.85 -10.68
N ARG A 688 -21.08 5.50 -9.52
CA ARG A 688 -21.97 5.15 -8.42
C ARG A 688 -23.45 5.40 -8.71
N LEU A 689 -23.81 6.58 -9.24
CA LEU A 689 -25.19 6.90 -9.65
C LEU A 689 -25.77 5.82 -10.57
N THR A 690 -24.93 5.25 -11.43
CA THR A 690 -25.31 4.28 -12.46
C THR A 690 -25.05 2.82 -12.07
N ASN A 691 -24.68 2.55 -10.81
CA ASN A 691 -24.35 1.20 -10.32
C ASN A 691 -23.30 0.48 -11.19
N ASP A 692 -22.25 1.20 -11.59
CA ASP A 692 -21.16 0.76 -12.47
C ASP A 692 -21.56 0.45 -13.92
N ARG A 693 -22.77 0.82 -14.35
CA ARG A 693 -23.12 0.79 -15.78
C ARG A 693 -22.21 1.75 -16.57
N TRP A 694 -21.97 2.94 -16.03
CA TRP A 694 -20.97 3.87 -16.56
C TRP A 694 -19.65 3.77 -15.79
N MET A 695 -18.55 3.88 -16.52
CA MET A 695 -17.21 3.60 -16.00
C MET A 695 -16.50 4.87 -15.54
N SER A 696 -15.97 4.85 -14.31
CA SER A 696 -14.90 5.74 -13.85
C SER A 696 -13.56 5.07 -14.18
N THR A 697 -12.96 5.48 -15.30
CA THR A 697 -11.84 4.75 -15.89
C THR A 697 -10.50 5.21 -15.34
N LEU A 698 -9.65 4.23 -15.02
CA LEU A 698 -8.28 4.47 -14.61
C LEU A 698 -7.48 5.18 -15.70
N HIS A 699 -6.80 6.24 -15.31
CA HIS A 699 -5.93 6.99 -16.18
C HIS A 699 -4.67 7.44 -15.44
N ARG A 700 -3.62 7.75 -16.21
CA ARG A 700 -2.34 8.24 -15.70
C ARG A 700 -1.70 9.18 -16.70
N VAL A 701 -0.65 9.89 -16.31
CA VAL A 701 0.16 10.66 -17.25
C VAL A 701 1.59 10.16 -17.21
N ALA A 702 2.03 9.48 -18.26
CA ALA A 702 3.44 9.17 -18.47
C ALA A 702 4.24 10.47 -18.71
N PRO A 703 5.54 10.51 -18.40
CA PRO A 703 6.38 11.64 -18.77
C PRO A 703 6.27 11.88 -20.28
N PRO A 704 6.10 13.12 -20.75
CA PRO A 704 5.87 13.44 -22.16
C PRO A 704 7.15 13.25 -22.98
N VAL A 705 7.55 12.01 -23.22
CA VAL A 705 8.74 11.64 -24.00
C VAL A 705 8.33 11.33 -25.43
N VAL A 706 8.81 12.13 -26.37
CA VAL A 706 8.62 11.95 -27.81
C VAL A 706 9.98 11.76 -28.45
N ASP A 707 10.19 10.64 -29.14
CA ASP A 707 11.47 10.28 -29.79
C ASP A 707 12.70 10.40 -28.86
N GLY A 708 12.55 9.98 -27.59
CA GLY A 708 13.61 10.00 -26.58
C GLY A 708 13.93 11.40 -26.02
N ARG A 709 13.06 12.39 -26.27
CA ARG A 709 13.18 13.75 -25.75
C ARG A 709 11.98 14.11 -24.90
N ILE A 710 12.21 14.76 -23.76
CA ILE A 710 11.10 15.34 -23.00
C ILE A 710 10.57 16.56 -23.74
N MET A 711 9.27 16.56 -23.98
CA MET A 711 8.53 17.69 -24.52
C MET A 711 7.71 18.34 -23.43
N ARG A 712 7.63 19.67 -23.46
CA ARG A 712 6.71 20.40 -22.59
C ARG A 712 5.27 19.99 -22.89
N ARG A 713 4.47 19.75 -21.85
CA ARG A 713 3.04 19.42 -21.95
C ARG A 713 2.24 20.23 -20.93
N ARG A 714 1.16 20.88 -21.38
CA ARG A 714 0.19 21.58 -20.53
C ARG A 714 -1.15 20.88 -20.59
N SER A 715 -1.89 20.97 -19.49
CA SER A 715 -3.29 20.57 -19.44
C SER A 715 -4.04 21.35 -18.37
N ALA A 716 -5.36 21.45 -18.52
CA ALA A 716 -6.25 22.07 -17.56
C ALA A 716 -7.48 21.18 -17.37
N ALA A 717 -7.58 20.56 -16.20
CA ALA A 717 -8.71 19.71 -15.82
C ALA A 717 -9.71 20.55 -15.03
N PHE A 718 -10.93 20.69 -15.56
CA PHE A 718 -12.06 21.29 -14.88
C PHE A 718 -12.90 20.17 -14.26
N PHE A 719 -12.90 20.09 -12.94
CA PHE A 719 -13.65 19.11 -12.16
C PHE A 719 -15.02 19.69 -11.81
N HIS A 720 -16.08 19.02 -12.26
CA HIS A 720 -17.46 19.31 -11.89
C HIS A 720 -17.92 18.24 -10.89
N ASP A 721 -17.73 18.55 -9.61
CA ASP A 721 -17.73 17.56 -8.53
C ASP A 721 -19.12 17.35 -7.88
N GLY A 722 -20.00 18.33 -8.01
CA GLY A 722 -21.31 18.36 -7.36
C GLY A 722 -21.34 19.19 -6.08
N ASN A 723 -22.55 19.38 -5.56
CA ASN A 723 -22.84 20.13 -4.35
C ASN A 723 -22.34 19.37 -3.12
N VAL A 724 -21.59 20.02 -2.23
CA VAL A 724 -21.00 19.38 -1.04
C VAL A 724 -22.00 18.62 -0.16
N ASP A 725 -23.25 19.10 -0.11
CA ASP A 725 -24.35 18.57 0.68
C ASP A 725 -25.30 17.66 -0.12
N ALA A 726 -25.09 17.48 -1.43
CA ALA A 726 -25.86 16.52 -2.21
C ALA A 726 -25.52 15.09 -1.81
N VAL A 727 -26.56 14.28 -1.64
CA VAL A 727 -26.45 12.83 -1.43
C VAL A 727 -26.48 12.14 -2.79
N VAL A 728 -25.45 11.33 -3.05
CA VAL A 728 -25.30 10.52 -4.25
C VAL A 728 -25.64 9.07 -3.90
N GLU A 729 -26.71 8.56 -4.52
CA GLU A 729 -27.22 7.21 -4.37
C GLU A 729 -27.52 6.58 -5.73
N THR A 730 -27.53 5.25 -5.79
CA THR A 730 -27.82 4.51 -7.02
C THR A 730 -29.21 4.87 -7.53
N LEU A 731 -29.33 5.18 -8.82
CA LEU A 731 -30.63 5.44 -9.42
C LEU A 731 -31.48 4.16 -9.45
N PRO A 732 -32.79 4.24 -9.15
CA PRO A 732 -33.64 3.06 -8.99
C PRO A 732 -33.65 2.12 -10.20
N GLU A 733 -33.55 2.63 -11.42
CA GLU A 733 -33.51 1.84 -12.64
C GLU A 733 -32.22 1.03 -12.85
N PHE A 734 -31.14 1.37 -12.13
CA PHE A 734 -29.87 0.65 -12.16
C PHE A 734 -29.64 -0.21 -10.91
N ALA A 735 -30.59 -0.24 -9.97
CA ALA A 735 -30.54 -1.12 -8.81
C ALA A 735 -30.57 -2.60 -9.24
N GLY A 736 -29.59 -3.38 -8.78
CA GLY A 736 -29.47 -4.80 -9.12
C GLY A 736 -30.42 -5.70 -8.32
N PRO A 737 -30.70 -6.93 -8.79
CA PRO A 737 -31.53 -7.90 -8.04
C PRO A 737 -30.92 -8.36 -6.71
N GLY A 738 -29.65 -8.05 -6.44
CA GLY A 738 -28.95 -8.30 -5.17
C GLY A 738 -28.80 -7.08 -4.26
N GLY A 739 -29.46 -5.96 -4.57
CA GLY A 739 -29.30 -4.67 -3.87
C GLY A 739 -28.27 -3.75 -4.54
N ASP A 740 -28.13 -2.54 -3.99
CA ASP A 740 -27.21 -1.53 -4.50
C ASP A 740 -25.74 -1.91 -4.23
N ALA A 741 -24.84 -1.62 -5.18
CA ALA A 741 -23.42 -1.87 -4.96
C ALA A 741 -22.78 -0.86 -3.98
N TYR A 742 -23.46 0.25 -3.71
CA TYR A 742 -22.96 1.41 -2.97
C TYR A 742 -23.99 1.97 -1.99
N ASP A 743 -23.63 2.13 -0.71
CA ASP A 743 -24.45 2.84 0.29
C ASP A 743 -24.41 4.36 0.07
N PRO A 744 -25.52 5.13 0.11
CA PRO A 744 -25.60 6.59 -0.10
C PRO A 744 -24.53 7.44 0.64
N VAL A 745 -24.02 8.50 0.01
CA VAL A 745 -22.86 9.30 0.48
C VAL A 745 -23.04 10.74 0.06
N THR A 746 -22.59 11.67 0.89
CA THR A 746 -22.51 13.06 0.47
C THR A 746 -21.30 13.30 -0.42
N VAL A 747 -21.38 14.26 -1.35
CA VAL A 747 -20.24 14.70 -2.15
C VAL A 747 -19.07 15.12 -1.24
N ARG A 748 -19.35 15.86 -0.15
CA ARG A 748 -18.35 16.24 0.86
C ARG A 748 -17.60 15.03 1.41
N ASP A 749 -18.31 14.02 1.90
CA ASP A 749 -17.69 12.86 2.54
C ASP A 749 -16.87 12.05 1.52
N HIS A 750 -17.37 11.90 0.29
CA HIS A 750 -16.66 11.22 -0.78
C HIS A 750 -15.33 11.91 -1.12
N ILE A 751 -15.37 13.21 -1.36
CA ILE A 751 -14.18 13.99 -1.74
C ILE A 751 -13.20 14.11 -0.56
N ALA A 752 -13.69 14.30 0.66
CA ALA A 752 -12.85 14.32 1.86
C ALA A 752 -12.10 12.98 2.05
N ALA A 753 -12.78 11.85 1.83
CA ALA A 753 -12.16 10.53 1.91
C ALA A 753 -11.06 10.33 0.84
N LYS A 754 -11.29 10.82 -0.38
CA LYS A 754 -10.31 10.75 -1.49
C LYS A 754 -9.11 11.69 -1.30
N LEU A 755 -9.34 12.93 -0.87
CA LEU A 755 -8.28 13.90 -0.58
C LEU A 755 -7.43 13.49 0.63
N ALA A 756 -8.02 12.87 1.66
CA ALA A 756 -7.27 12.30 2.77
C ALA A 756 -6.31 11.18 2.31
N GLY A 757 -6.71 10.38 1.31
CA GLY A 757 -5.85 9.40 0.65
C GLY A 757 -4.68 10.04 -0.09
N SER A 758 -4.95 10.96 -1.02
CA SER A 758 -3.92 11.56 -1.88
C SER A 758 -2.93 12.47 -1.14
N ARG A 759 -3.39 13.27 -0.16
CA ARG A 759 -2.55 14.31 0.49
C ARG A 759 -1.96 13.88 1.83
N HIS A 760 -2.56 12.89 2.49
CA HIS A 760 -2.15 12.46 3.84
C HIS A 760 -1.78 10.98 3.95
N GLY A 761 -1.78 10.23 2.83
CA GLY A 761 -1.36 8.82 2.80
C GLY A 761 -2.22 7.88 3.64
N LYS A 762 -3.50 8.24 3.89
CA LYS A 762 -4.45 7.41 4.64
C LYS A 762 -5.29 6.58 3.65
N ALA A 763 -5.13 5.26 3.65
CA ALA A 763 -5.93 4.38 2.79
C ALA A 763 -7.44 4.56 3.06
N ASN A 764 -8.23 4.76 1.98
CA ASN A 764 -9.68 4.86 2.08
C ASN A 764 -10.29 3.46 2.23
N THR A 765 -10.64 3.07 3.45
CA THR A 765 -11.19 1.74 3.78
C THR A 765 -12.65 1.54 3.36
N ALA A 766 -13.36 2.62 2.97
CA ALA A 766 -14.76 2.56 2.54
C ALA A 766 -14.92 2.26 1.04
N ALA A 767 -13.83 2.37 0.25
CA ALA A 767 -13.86 2.24 -1.21
C ALA A 767 -13.48 0.82 -1.69
N VAL A 768 -14.10 -0.22 -1.12
CA VAL A 768 -13.71 -1.63 -1.34
C VAL A 768 -13.92 -2.06 -2.80
N ARG A 769 -15.00 -1.60 -3.45
CA ARG A 769 -15.31 -1.95 -4.85
C ARG A 769 -14.52 -1.10 -5.85
N GLU A 770 -14.34 0.20 -5.59
CA GLU A 770 -13.45 1.08 -6.35
C GLU A 770 -12.02 0.53 -6.32
N ALA A 771 -11.51 0.14 -5.15
CA ALA A 771 -10.20 -0.49 -5.01
C ALA A 771 -10.13 -1.86 -5.68
N ALA A 772 -11.21 -2.66 -5.65
CA ALA A 772 -11.27 -3.95 -6.35
C ALA A 772 -11.25 -3.78 -7.88
N ARG A 773 -11.92 -2.77 -8.45
CA ARG A 773 -11.86 -2.43 -9.88
C ARG A 773 -10.46 -2.03 -10.30
N VAL A 774 -9.83 -1.16 -9.51
CA VAL A 774 -8.44 -0.74 -9.75
C VAL A 774 -7.48 -1.93 -9.73
N ARG A 775 -7.63 -2.84 -8.76
CA ARG A 775 -6.83 -4.06 -8.66
C ARG A 775 -7.08 -5.03 -9.80
N ALA A 776 -8.33 -5.20 -10.23
CA ALA A 776 -8.71 -6.06 -11.35
C ALA A 776 -8.19 -5.52 -12.69
N ALA A 777 -8.14 -4.20 -12.85
CA ALA A 777 -7.64 -3.56 -14.05
C ALA A 777 -6.09 -3.54 -14.09
N ALA A 778 -5.42 -3.44 -12.93
CA ALA A 778 -3.96 -3.57 -12.82
C ALA A 778 -3.45 -5.02 -13.04
N HIS A 779 -4.31 -6.02 -12.84
CA HIS A 779 -3.99 -7.45 -13.01
C HIS A 779 -5.15 -8.20 -13.68
N PRO A 780 -5.31 -8.11 -15.01
CA PRO A 780 -6.35 -8.86 -15.71
C PRO A 780 -6.10 -10.38 -15.56
N PRO A 781 -7.15 -11.20 -15.39
CA PRO A 781 -7.01 -12.65 -15.40
C PRO A 781 -6.45 -13.12 -16.75
N LEU A 782 -5.52 -14.08 -16.73
CA LEU A 782 -5.08 -14.77 -17.92
C LEU A 782 -6.31 -15.33 -18.66
N SER A 783 -6.56 -14.83 -19.86
CA SER A 783 -7.65 -15.27 -20.74
C SER A 783 -7.67 -16.79 -20.81
N ALA A 784 -8.81 -17.38 -20.41
CA ALA A 784 -9.11 -18.76 -20.72
C ALA A 784 -9.09 -18.92 -22.25
N ALA A 785 -8.29 -19.86 -22.73
CA ALA A 785 -8.27 -20.25 -24.13
C ALA A 785 -9.70 -20.56 -24.62
N PRO A 786 -10.08 -20.16 -25.85
CA PRO A 786 -11.42 -20.40 -26.35
C PRO A 786 -11.69 -21.91 -26.38
N ALA A 787 -12.81 -22.31 -25.77
CA ALA A 787 -13.30 -23.67 -25.83
C ALA A 787 -13.50 -24.07 -27.30
N VAL A 788 -12.67 -24.97 -27.79
CA VAL A 788 -12.85 -25.62 -29.08
C VAL A 788 -14.11 -26.47 -28.99
N HIS A 789 -15.22 -25.97 -29.54
CA HIS A 789 -16.39 -26.80 -29.81
C HIS A 789 -16.03 -27.85 -30.87
N GLY A 790 -15.82 -29.09 -30.42
CA GLY A 790 -15.74 -30.25 -31.29
C GLY A 790 -17.11 -30.53 -31.94
N PRO A 791 -17.14 -30.98 -33.21
CA PRO A 791 -18.38 -31.21 -33.93
C PRO A 791 -19.13 -32.40 -33.33
N SER A 792 -20.44 -32.26 -33.17
CA SER A 792 -21.33 -33.36 -32.82
C SER A 792 -21.31 -34.41 -33.93
N ALA A 793 -20.87 -35.62 -33.60
CA ALA A 793 -21.11 -36.80 -34.41
C ALA A 793 -22.29 -37.55 -33.79
N GLY A 794 -23.40 -37.57 -34.52
CA GLY A 794 -24.55 -38.39 -34.17
C GLY A 794 -24.23 -39.88 -34.32
N ARG A 795 -24.57 -40.64 -33.28
CA ARG A 795 -25.34 -41.90 -33.32
C ARG A 795 -25.66 -42.35 -31.91
#